data_AF-M4ZKU2-F1
#
_entry.id   AF-M4ZKU2-F1
#
_cell.length_a   1.000
_cell.length_b   1.000
_cell.length_c   1.000
_cell.angle_alpha   90.00
_cell.angle_beta   90.00
_cell.angle_gamma   90.00
#
_symmetry.space_group_name_H-M   'P 1'
#
loop_
_entity.id
_entity.type
_entity.pdbx_description
1 polymer ?
#
loop_
_entity_poly.entity_id
_entity_poly.type
_entity_poly.pdbx_seq_one_letter_code
_entity_poly.pdbx_strand_id
1 'polypeptide(L)'
;MGGVNFDVNDRFCLDGQRLIAVNGAYGGDGTEYRTEVDSFSKVVSHGVAGTGPAWFEVRTKAGQIMEFGHTADSQILAVGKATARAWALNKLSDTKTNYLSVTYVNDATTGQSVPSWIVYAGNTTAGTAPYNSVGFVYASRPDAIRQYQAGSPVNTSVRLTNVKTYEGANLVSDYRLSYQQSSTSNNSELTSVTACGASGNCLPATTFQWANGGGNSFSPYVATNPNNLVASSYVRMQYWTPVLMDLNGDGKTDFVLAKNSSIYSYLSNGDGTFTTVNSTQNVHDFGGYPAGLYVTFVGDFDGDGKSDFAFVNSSQIYPFLGNGDGTFRVGVIQTPINWPLLDQGSFAPIAGDFNGDGKTDFLLVSQDYLYECMSAGGGAFSCTSIWINNGWNFGNPNARYVPITGDFNGDGKVDFIMLGGTTLYEAFGNGDGTFSYRQVDLTNGWRFGWPDDGIPPSDYMPVVGDFNGDGKTDWLMLKGSTIYLFQSRGNGDFDYVQISIPSPTPGWNFGTPPTTSFDVVAGDFNLDGRSDFVLIGGNGPYIYQFLSRGDGTFAYNTLPMPNNWNFGAPPDANYFVFGGDFNGDGRSDFALMDNGYIYTVAANGGSGDLVSQVTSGLGVTATITYAPLTSGSVYSRDANASYPIQDMQMALYVTSRLDLSNGVGGTYSSSYNYAGAKLDTSGRGFLGFRQMTVRDLATGIADTTTFRQDFPFVGMVSSATRTLGAQTLGQSANSYLCLNASGGTGISQSSAPYRVFLTQNTSSGTDLDGSVLPTVTTTNQYDDFGNATQVVVATPDGNSKTTVNVYANDTSNWYLGRLTRATVTSRRPQ
;
A
#
# COMPACT_ATOMS: atom_id res chain seq x y z
N MET A 1 4.86 -14.63 1.39
CA MET A 1 5.95 -14.00 0.59
C MET A 1 7.03 -13.48 1.51
N GLY A 2 8.12 -12.92 1.02
CA GLY A 2 9.12 -12.29 1.90
C GLY A 2 9.77 -11.09 1.23
N GLY A 3 10.25 -10.15 2.05
CA GLY A 3 11.03 -8.98 1.64
C GLY A 3 12.44 -9.36 1.19
N VAL A 4 13.20 -8.35 0.75
CA VAL A 4 14.60 -8.52 0.32
C VAL A 4 15.51 -8.61 1.54
N ASN A 5 16.30 -9.69 1.65
CA ASN A 5 17.20 -9.94 2.78
C ASN A 5 18.69 -9.75 2.44
N PHE A 6 19.01 -9.54 1.16
CA PHE A 6 20.36 -9.57 0.59
C PHE A 6 21.05 -10.92 0.77
N ASP A 7 20.31 -11.99 0.49
CA ASP A 7 20.77 -13.38 0.55
C ASP A 7 20.58 -14.09 -0.81
N VAL A 8 20.69 -15.42 -0.84
CA VAL A 8 20.55 -16.22 -2.07
C VAL A 8 19.09 -16.58 -2.41
N ASN A 9 18.15 -16.29 -1.52
CA ASN A 9 16.72 -16.58 -1.68
C ASN A 9 15.97 -15.43 -2.37
N ASP A 10 16.56 -14.23 -2.36
CA ASP A 10 16.03 -13.04 -3.01
C ASP A 10 15.73 -13.27 -4.50
N ARG A 11 14.68 -12.57 -4.98
CA ARG A 11 14.22 -12.63 -6.36
C ARG A 11 14.32 -11.26 -7.02
N PHE A 12 14.72 -11.28 -8.29
CA PHE A 12 14.91 -10.08 -9.11
C PHE A 12 13.66 -9.75 -9.91
N CYS A 13 13.47 -8.47 -10.20
CA CYS A 13 12.44 -7.98 -11.10
C CYS A 13 13.01 -6.99 -12.12
N LEU A 14 12.32 -6.86 -13.25
CA LEU A 14 12.54 -5.83 -14.26
C LEU A 14 11.20 -5.15 -14.52
N ASP A 15 11.13 -3.83 -14.38
CA ASP A 15 9.89 -3.04 -14.55
C ASP A 15 8.71 -3.58 -13.72
N GLY A 16 8.98 -3.99 -12.49
CA GLY A 16 7.98 -4.58 -11.58
C GLY A 16 7.57 -6.02 -11.91
N GLN A 17 8.08 -6.60 -13.00
CA GLN A 17 7.82 -8.00 -13.37
C GLN A 17 8.90 -8.92 -12.82
N ARG A 18 8.51 -9.98 -12.10
CA ARG A 18 9.42 -11.00 -11.58
C ARG A 18 10.23 -11.63 -12.73
N LEU A 19 11.54 -11.80 -12.52
CA LEU A 19 12.41 -12.54 -13.43
C LEU A 19 12.35 -14.04 -13.13
N ILE A 20 12.10 -14.81 -14.18
CA ILE A 20 12.05 -16.28 -14.20
C ILE A 20 13.30 -16.80 -14.91
N ALA A 21 14.12 -17.58 -14.22
CA ALA A 21 15.28 -18.22 -14.82
C ALA A 21 14.80 -19.30 -15.80
N VAL A 22 15.17 -19.16 -17.08
CA VAL A 22 14.83 -20.11 -18.14
C VAL A 22 16.03 -20.99 -18.52
N ASN A 23 17.25 -20.58 -18.15
CA ASN A 23 18.47 -21.38 -18.31
C ASN A 23 19.54 -20.93 -17.30
N GLY A 24 20.18 -21.85 -16.59
CA GLY A 24 21.15 -21.55 -15.52
C GLY A 24 20.54 -21.55 -14.11
N ALA A 25 21.40 -21.37 -13.11
CA ALA A 25 21.00 -21.34 -11.70
C ALA A 25 20.59 -19.92 -11.30
N TYR A 26 19.45 -19.75 -10.63
CA TYR A 26 18.98 -18.41 -10.23
C TYR A 26 20.05 -17.63 -9.44
N GLY A 27 20.34 -16.40 -9.87
CA GLY A 27 21.41 -15.55 -9.32
C GLY A 27 22.83 -15.87 -9.80
N GLY A 28 23.04 -16.98 -10.51
CA GLY A 28 24.35 -17.39 -11.01
C GLY A 28 24.81 -16.63 -12.25
N ASP A 29 26.12 -16.62 -12.49
CA ASP A 29 26.73 -16.06 -13.71
C ASP A 29 26.25 -16.79 -14.98
N GLY A 30 25.94 -16.02 -16.02
CA GLY A 30 25.45 -16.54 -17.31
C GLY A 30 24.00 -17.03 -17.30
N THR A 31 23.24 -16.78 -16.23
CA THR A 31 21.84 -17.22 -16.13
C THR A 31 20.96 -16.35 -17.00
N GLU A 32 20.10 -16.99 -17.77
CA GLU A 32 19.16 -16.36 -18.67
C GLU A 32 17.76 -16.30 -18.04
N TYR A 33 17.12 -15.14 -18.10
CA TYR A 33 15.80 -14.89 -17.54
C TYR A 33 14.82 -14.33 -18.57
N ARG A 34 13.53 -14.46 -18.25
CA ARG A 34 12.38 -13.75 -18.84
C ARG A 34 11.55 -13.10 -17.75
N THR A 35 10.76 -12.09 -18.09
CA THR A 35 9.71 -11.60 -17.20
C THR A 35 8.60 -12.64 -17.05
N GLU A 36 7.93 -12.70 -15.90
CA GLU A 36 6.88 -13.70 -15.62
C GLU A 36 5.77 -13.66 -16.66
N VAL A 37 5.24 -12.47 -16.96
CA VAL A 37 4.52 -12.21 -18.21
C VAL A 37 5.56 -11.75 -19.24
N ASP A 38 5.81 -12.58 -20.24
CA ASP A 38 6.98 -12.46 -21.12
C ASP A 38 6.87 -11.20 -22.00
N SER A 39 7.80 -10.28 -21.78
CA SER A 39 8.00 -9.07 -22.60
C SER A 39 8.79 -9.36 -23.88
N PHE A 40 9.22 -10.62 -24.07
CA PHE A 40 10.15 -11.08 -25.10
C PHE A 40 11.56 -10.48 -24.98
N SER A 41 11.86 -9.88 -23.83
CA SER A 41 13.21 -9.42 -23.49
C SER A 41 14.04 -10.58 -22.95
N LYS A 42 15.26 -10.75 -23.48
CA LYS A 42 16.25 -11.67 -22.92
C LYS A 42 17.09 -10.94 -21.90
N VAL A 43 17.07 -11.42 -20.67
CA VAL A 43 17.89 -10.89 -19.57
C VAL A 43 18.97 -11.89 -19.23
N VAL A 44 20.22 -11.46 -19.09
CA VAL A 44 21.35 -12.33 -18.74
C VAL A 44 22.11 -11.72 -17.57
N SER A 45 22.33 -12.50 -16.50
CA SER A 45 23.19 -12.09 -15.38
C SER A 45 24.66 -12.36 -15.68
N HIS A 46 25.53 -11.48 -15.17
CA HIS A 46 26.96 -11.57 -15.35
C HIS A 46 27.71 -11.31 -14.04
N GLY A 47 28.73 -12.14 -13.78
CA GLY A 47 29.56 -12.09 -12.57
C GLY A 47 28.78 -12.31 -11.28
N VAL A 48 29.48 -12.17 -10.15
CA VAL A 48 28.90 -12.28 -8.80
C VAL A 48 29.37 -11.10 -7.96
N ALA A 49 28.45 -10.45 -7.26
CA ALA A 49 28.70 -9.40 -6.28
C ALA A 49 27.85 -9.67 -5.01
N GLY A 50 28.53 -9.98 -3.90
CA GLY A 50 27.87 -10.44 -2.69
C GLY A 50 27.11 -11.75 -2.95
N THR A 51 25.79 -11.74 -2.74
CA THR A 51 24.89 -12.90 -2.91
C THR A 51 24.15 -12.93 -4.25
N GLY A 52 24.37 -11.94 -5.13
CA GLY A 52 23.67 -11.82 -6.40
C GLY A 52 24.59 -11.51 -7.60
N PRO A 53 24.02 -11.29 -8.79
CA PRO A 53 24.76 -10.94 -9.99
C PRO A 53 25.57 -9.64 -9.85
N ALA A 54 26.70 -9.55 -10.54
CA ALA A 54 27.43 -8.27 -10.61
C ALA A 54 26.66 -7.26 -11.49
N TRP A 55 26.16 -7.68 -12.64
CA TRP A 55 25.38 -6.82 -13.55
C TRP A 55 24.44 -7.63 -14.44
N PHE A 56 23.53 -6.95 -15.15
CA PHE A 56 22.60 -7.58 -16.09
C PHE A 56 22.70 -6.98 -17.50
N GLU A 57 22.68 -7.84 -18.52
CA GLU A 57 22.44 -7.46 -19.91
C GLU A 57 20.98 -7.73 -20.26
N VAL A 58 20.28 -6.74 -20.83
CA VAL A 58 18.91 -6.89 -21.32
C VAL A 58 18.89 -6.64 -22.83
N ARG A 59 18.43 -7.62 -23.60
CA ARG A 59 18.15 -7.50 -25.03
C ARG A 59 16.65 -7.46 -25.25
N THR A 60 16.14 -6.32 -25.68
CA THR A 60 14.70 -6.15 -25.93
C THR A 60 14.31 -6.80 -27.25
N LYS A 61 13.01 -7.06 -27.43
CA LYS A 61 12.45 -7.52 -28.72
C LYS A 61 12.82 -6.60 -29.89
N ALA A 62 12.97 -5.29 -29.64
CA ALA A 62 13.36 -4.30 -30.64
C ALA A 62 14.86 -4.34 -31.01
N GLY A 63 15.64 -5.22 -30.38
CA GLY A 63 17.08 -5.33 -30.60
C GLY A 63 17.91 -4.26 -29.91
N GLN A 64 17.35 -3.56 -28.92
CA GLN A 64 18.14 -2.70 -28.04
C GLN A 64 18.89 -3.57 -27.04
N ILE A 65 20.13 -3.18 -26.73
CA ILE A 65 20.96 -3.81 -25.70
C ILE A 65 21.12 -2.80 -24.58
N MET A 66 20.72 -3.18 -23.38
CA MET A 66 20.82 -2.38 -22.17
C MET A 66 21.74 -3.09 -21.18
N GLU A 67 22.61 -2.32 -20.53
CA GLU A 67 23.48 -2.80 -19.47
C GLU A 67 23.04 -2.13 -18.16
N PHE A 68 22.83 -2.94 -17.13
CA PHE A 68 22.41 -2.50 -15.80
C PHE A 68 23.46 -2.90 -14.77
N GLY A 69 24.03 -1.91 -14.08
CA GLY A 69 25.02 -2.12 -13.02
C GLY A 69 26.41 -2.56 -13.49
N HIS A 70 26.72 -2.42 -14.78
CA HIS A 70 28.00 -2.86 -15.32
C HIS A 70 29.16 -1.92 -14.92
N THR A 71 28.85 -0.68 -14.53
CA THR A 71 29.83 0.27 -14.00
C THR A 71 29.70 0.38 -12.48
N ALA A 72 30.79 0.73 -11.79
CA ALA A 72 30.80 0.80 -10.32
C ALA A 72 29.76 1.80 -9.75
N ASP A 73 29.44 2.88 -10.47
CA ASP A 73 28.44 3.86 -10.08
C ASP A 73 27.00 3.43 -10.38
N SER A 74 26.79 2.49 -11.31
CA SER A 74 25.46 1.96 -11.62
C SER A 74 25.13 0.69 -10.85
N GLN A 75 26.12 0.02 -10.26
CA GLN A 75 25.93 -1.05 -9.29
C GLN A 75 25.66 -0.45 -7.90
N ILE A 76 24.38 -0.19 -7.60
CA ILE A 76 24.01 0.47 -6.35
C ILE A 76 24.02 -0.59 -5.24
N LEU A 77 25.04 -0.54 -4.39
CA LEU A 77 25.21 -1.47 -3.26
C LEU A 77 24.27 -1.14 -2.10
N ALA A 78 23.84 -2.18 -1.39
CA ALA A 78 23.30 -2.01 -0.05
C ALA A 78 24.41 -1.52 0.89
N VAL A 79 24.11 -0.54 1.74
CA VAL A 79 25.09 0.09 2.63
C VAL A 79 25.68 -0.95 3.58
N GLY A 80 27.02 -0.99 3.64
CA GLY A 80 27.75 -1.96 4.46
C GLY A 80 27.76 -3.40 3.91
N LYS A 81 27.20 -3.65 2.73
CA LYS A 81 27.14 -4.98 2.10
C LYS A 81 27.82 -4.97 0.73
N ALA A 82 28.27 -6.14 0.27
CA ALA A 82 28.81 -6.33 -1.08
C ALA A 82 27.73 -6.65 -2.13
N THR A 83 26.49 -6.90 -1.69
CA THR A 83 25.34 -7.21 -2.55
C THR A 83 24.72 -5.91 -3.07
N ALA A 84 24.40 -5.88 -4.37
CA ALA A 84 23.66 -4.76 -4.97
C ALA A 84 22.19 -4.75 -4.49
N ARG A 85 21.69 -3.56 -4.13
CA ARG A 85 20.25 -3.33 -3.91
C ARG A 85 19.50 -3.02 -5.20
N ALA A 86 20.20 -2.45 -6.17
CA ALA A 86 19.66 -2.14 -7.49
C ALA A 86 20.79 -2.08 -8.53
N TRP A 87 20.48 -2.47 -9.75
CA TRP A 87 21.35 -2.31 -10.91
C TRP A 87 20.73 -1.24 -11.81
N ALA A 88 21.32 -0.04 -11.82
CA ALA A 88 20.83 1.07 -12.62
C ALA A 88 21.33 0.97 -14.08
N LEU A 89 20.57 1.49 -15.03
CA LEU A 89 20.94 1.49 -16.45
C LEU A 89 22.23 2.31 -16.65
N ASN A 90 23.33 1.69 -17.07
CA ASN A 90 24.58 2.41 -17.37
C ASN A 90 24.77 2.67 -18.86
N LYS A 91 24.17 1.85 -19.73
CA LYS A 91 24.33 1.98 -21.18
C LYS A 91 23.12 1.42 -21.91
N LEU A 92 22.71 2.12 -22.97
CA LEU A 92 21.71 1.65 -23.92
C LEU A 92 22.26 1.80 -25.33
N SER A 93 22.21 0.73 -26.12
CA SER A 93 22.67 0.68 -27.51
C SER A 93 21.57 0.19 -28.44
N ASP A 94 21.50 0.73 -29.66
CA ASP A 94 20.61 0.27 -30.72
C ASP A 94 21.27 -0.77 -31.65
N THR A 95 20.51 -1.29 -32.62
CA THR A 95 20.98 -2.28 -33.61
C THR A 95 22.05 -1.74 -34.58
N LYS A 96 22.29 -0.43 -34.59
CA LYS A 96 23.35 0.25 -35.36
C LYS A 96 24.54 0.64 -34.48
N THR A 97 24.54 0.18 -33.24
CA THR A 97 25.56 0.47 -32.22
C THR A 97 25.65 1.95 -31.85
N ASN A 98 24.63 2.76 -32.16
CA ASN A 98 24.48 4.06 -31.53
C ASN A 98 24.17 3.84 -30.06
N TYR A 99 24.71 4.67 -29.18
CA TYR A 99 24.53 4.47 -27.75
C TYR A 99 24.44 5.77 -26.96
N LEU A 100 23.84 5.62 -25.77
CA LEU A 100 23.96 6.55 -24.67
C LEU A 100 24.52 5.83 -23.45
N SER A 101 25.10 6.59 -22.53
CA SER A 101 25.58 6.12 -21.23
C SER A 101 25.06 7.02 -20.13
N VAL A 102 24.79 6.44 -18.97
CA VAL A 102 24.30 7.14 -17.78
C VAL A 102 25.31 6.98 -16.66
N THR A 103 25.55 8.05 -15.92
CA THR A 103 26.44 8.06 -14.75
C THR A 103 25.70 8.53 -13.52
N TYR A 104 26.10 8.05 -12.35
CA TYR A 104 25.40 8.23 -11.09
C TYR A 104 26.32 8.80 -10.01
N VAL A 105 25.73 9.51 -9.06
CA VAL A 105 26.39 9.91 -7.81
C VAL A 105 25.78 9.09 -6.70
N ASN A 106 26.59 8.23 -6.10
CA ASN A 106 26.21 7.36 -5.00
C ASN A 106 26.83 7.87 -3.70
N ASP A 107 26.05 7.83 -2.62
CA ASP A 107 26.52 7.99 -1.25
C ASP A 107 26.50 6.63 -0.56
N ALA A 108 27.69 6.06 -0.37
CA ALA A 108 27.84 4.75 0.26
C ALA A 108 27.50 4.73 1.76
N THR A 109 27.32 5.89 2.39
CA THR A 109 26.95 5.99 3.82
C THR A 109 25.45 6.08 4.03
N THR A 110 24.73 6.71 3.11
CA THR A 110 23.28 6.95 3.20
C THR A 110 22.46 6.11 2.22
N GLY A 111 23.11 5.39 1.31
CA GLY A 111 22.47 4.59 0.26
C GLY A 111 21.84 5.42 -0.85
N GLN A 112 21.95 6.76 -0.80
CA GLN A 112 21.43 7.64 -1.84
C GLN A 112 22.13 7.37 -3.18
N SER A 113 21.35 7.30 -4.25
CA SER A 113 21.87 7.22 -5.61
C SER A 113 21.00 8.07 -6.52
N VAL A 114 21.63 8.98 -7.28
CA VAL A 114 20.94 9.85 -8.25
C VAL A 114 21.68 9.87 -9.59
N PRO A 115 20.98 9.93 -10.73
CA PRO A 115 21.64 10.12 -12.02
C PRO A 115 22.29 11.51 -12.08
N SER A 116 23.49 11.61 -12.64
CA SER A 116 24.23 12.88 -12.77
C SER A 116 24.32 13.35 -14.21
N TRP A 117 24.62 12.45 -15.14
CA TRP A 117 24.69 12.73 -16.57
C TRP A 117 24.15 11.60 -17.41
N ILE A 118 23.49 11.96 -18.51
CA ILE A 118 23.32 11.10 -19.69
C ILE A 118 24.18 11.69 -20.79
N VAL A 119 25.08 10.90 -21.38
CA VAL A 119 25.86 11.27 -22.57
C VAL A 119 25.38 10.43 -23.74
N TYR A 120 25.14 11.04 -24.90
CA TYR A 120 24.52 10.36 -26.05
C TYR A 120 25.12 10.80 -27.39
N ALA A 121 24.63 10.18 -28.46
CA ALA A 121 25.14 10.29 -29.84
C ALA A 121 26.53 9.63 -30.05
N GLY A 122 26.90 8.66 -29.20
CA GLY A 122 28.05 7.79 -29.46
C GLY A 122 27.71 6.70 -30.47
N ASN A 123 28.71 6.17 -31.18
CA ASN A 123 28.57 4.98 -32.03
C ASN A 123 29.79 4.06 -31.88
N THR A 124 29.55 2.81 -31.45
CA THR A 124 30.65 1.87 -31.14
C THR A 124 31.40 1.44 -32.39
N THR A 125 30.67 1.08 -33.47
CA THR A 125 31.29 0.58 -34.71
C THR A 125 32.06 1.67 -35.45
N ALA A 126 31.54 2.90 -35.47
CA ALA A 126 32.20 4.05 -36.09
C ALA A 126 33.33 4.63 -35.22
N GLY A 127 33.48 4.18 -33.97
CA GLY A 127 34.44 4.74 -33.01
C GLY A 127 34.11 6.16 -32.54
N THR A 128 32.86 6.58 -32.67
CA THR A 128 32.39 7.92 -32.29
C THR A 128 32.07 7.97 -30.80
N ALA A 129 32.76 8.83 -30.06
CA ALA A 129 32.43 9.10 -28.66
C ALA A 129 31.14 9.95 -28.54
N PRO A 130 30.37 9.83 -27.45
CA PRO A 130 29.21 10.69 -27.20
C PRO A 130 29.67 12.14 -27.06
N TYR A 131 28.94 13.07 -27.65
CA TYR A 131 29.27 14.51 -27.63
C TYR A 131 28.11 15.41 -27.21
N ASN A 132 26.89 14.86 -27.11
CA ASN A 132 25.76 15.58 -26.51
C ASN A 132 25.48 15.02 -25.12
N SER A 133 24.95 15.86 -24.23
CA SER A 133 24.70 15.44 -22.85
C SER A 133 23.48 16.08 -22.22
N VAL A 134 22.95 15.40 -21.19
CA VAL A 134 21.92 15.89 -20.28
C VAL A 134 22.50 15.82 -18.87
N GLY A 135 22.59 16.95 -18.19
CA GLY A 135 23.07 17.05 -16.82
C GLY A 135 21.94 17.31 -15.83
N PHE A 136 21.97 16.62 -14.70
CA PHE A 136 21.03 16.78 -13.61
C PHE A 136 21.66 17.58 -12.47
N VAL A 137 21.00 18.66 -12.06
CA VAL A 137 21.47 19.53 -10.98
C VAL A 137 20.52 19.41 -9.81
N TYR A 138 21.09 19.19 -8.63
CA TYR A 138 20.36 18.94 -7.40
C TYR A 138 20.66 19.99 -6.34
N ALA A 139 19.71 20.19 -5.43
CA ALA A 139 19.91 20.88 -4.16
C ALA A 139 19.42 20.01 -3.02
N SER A 140 19.91 20.27 -1.81
CA SER A 140 19.38 19.64 -0.60
C SER A 140 17.88 19.91 -0.49
N ARG A 141 17.10 18.85 -0.24
CA ARG A 141 15.69 19.01 0.09
C ARG A 141 15.55 19.23 1.60
N PRO A 142 14.68 20.15 2.05
CA PRO A 142 14.53 20.46 3.47
C PRO A 142 13.75 19.40 4.27
N ASP A 143 13.14 18.45 3.56
CA ASP A 143 12.30 17.35 4.02
C ASP A 143 12.96 16.02 3.63
N ALA A 144 14.18 15.80 4.11
CA ALA A 144 14.95 14.60 3.75
C ALA A 144 14.24 13.35 4.27
N ILE A 145 14.10 12.36 3.40
CA ILE A 145 13.44 11.08 3.73
C ILE A 145 14.54 10.04 3.93
N ARG A 146 14.46 9.29 5.03
CA ARG A 146 15.30 8.13 5.30
C ARG A 146 14.41 6.91 5.39
N GLN A 147 14.70 5.91 4.57
CA GLN A 147 14.01 4.62 4.58
C GLN A 147 15.03 3.52 4.77
N TYR A 148 14.55 2.32 5.09
CA TYR A 148 15.40 1.14 5.17
C TYR A 148 14.93 -0.01 4.28
N GLN A 149 15.89 -0.80 3.80
CA GLN A 149 15.66 -2.09 3.17
C GLN A 149 16.59 -3.09 3.86
N ALA A 150 16.04 -4.02 4.64
CA ALA A 150 16.78 -5.01 5.46
C ALA A 150 18.08 -4.48 6.09
N GLY A 151 17.94 -3.40 6.88
CA GLY A 151 19.03 -2.73 7.61
C GLY A 151 19.88 -1.76 6.79
N SER A 152 19.77 -1.75 5.46
CA SER A 152 20.48 -0.79 4.61
C SER A 152 19.68 0.51 4.51
N PRO A 153 20.20 1.68 4.93
CA PRO A 153 19.54 2.96 4.68
C PRO A 153 19.44 3.26 3.18
N VAL A 154 18.36 3.94 2.82
CA VAL A 154 18.07 4.50 1.49
C VAL A 154 17.55 5.92 1.70
N ASN A 155 18.46 6.90 1.64
CA ASN A 155 18.09 8.30 1.82
C ASN A 155 17.71 8.97 0.50
N THR A 156 16.71 9.84 0.58
CA THR A 156 16.42 10.88 -0.40
C THR A 156 16.64 12.23 0.26
N SER A 157 17.85 12.79 0.12
CA SER A 157 18.25 14.07 0.73
C SER A 157 18.35 15.23 -0.26
N VAL A 158 18.13 14.96 -1.55
CA VAL A 158 18.21 15.96 -2.61
C VAL A 158 16.95 15.97 -3.48
N ARG A 159 16.68 17.13 -4.09
CA ARG A 159 15.67 17.31 -5.12
C ARG A 159 16.27 18.03 -6.33
N LEU A 160 15.75 17.73 -7.52
CA LEU A 160 16.25 18.26 -8.79
C LEU A 160 15.89 19.74 -8.91
N THR A 161 16.85 20.62 -9.19
CA THR A 161 16.59 22.04 -9.47
C THR A 161 16.68 22.36 -10.95
N ASN A 162 17.52 21.61 -11.69
CA ASN A 162 17.67 21.81 -13.13
C ASN A 162 17.88 20.51 -13.89
N VAL A 163 17.37 20.47 -15.12
CA VAL A 163 17.80 19.56 -16.19
C VAL A 163 18.38 20.38 -17.32
N LYS A 164 19.66 20.17 -17.62
CA LYS A 164 20.40 20.96 -18.61
C LYS A 164 20.81 20.08 -19.78
N THR A 165 20.60 20.55 -21.00
CA THR A 165 21.05 19.85 -22.21
C THR A 165 22.20 20.58 -22.87
N TYR A 166 23.14 19.84 -23.46
CA TYR A 166 24.35 20.38 -24.05
C TYR A 166 24.67 19.75 -25.40
N GLU A 167 25.21 20.57 -26.30
CA GLU A 167 25.92 20.16 -27.50
C GLU A 167 27.42 20.44 -27.28
N GLY A 168 28.21 19.38 -27.12
CA GLY A 168 29.57 19.50 -26.59
C GLY A 168 29.55 20.17 -25.21
N ALA A 169 30.28 21.28 -25.07
CA ALA A 169 30.29 22.10 -23.86
C ALA A 169 29.24 23.23 -23.86
N ASN A 170 28.50 23.42 -24.98
CA ASN A 170 27.58 24.52 -25.13
C ASN A 170 26.21 24.15 -24.54
N LEU A 171 25.73 24.96 -23.59
CA LEU A 171 24.36 24.82 -23.07
C LEU A 171 23.36 25.08 -24.20
N VAL A 172 22.36 24.21 -24.33
CA VAL A 172 21.28 24.34 -25.31
C VAL A 172 19.98 24.72 -24.62
N SER A 173 19.58 23.94 -23.61
CA SER A 173 18.38 24.22 -22.79
C SER A 173 18.61 23.97 -21.30
N ASP A 174 17.86 24.68 -20.46
CA ASP A 174 17.88 24.63 -19.01
C ASP A 174 16.44 24.63 -18.49
N TYR A 175 15.94 23.46 -18.08
CA TYR A 175 14.66 23.32 -17.40
C TYR A 175 14.86 23.60 -15.92
N ARG A 176 14.22 24.64 -15.40
CA ARG A 176 14.33 25.08 -14.01
C ARG A 176 13.10 24.68 -13.22
N LEU A 177 13.30 23.98 -12.12
CA LEU A 177 12.25 23.47 -11.24
C LEU A 177 12.22 24.31 -9.96
N SER A 178 11.04 24.82 -9.60
CA SER A 178 10.82 25.53 -8.33
C SER A 178 9.88 24.77 -7.43
N TYR A 179 10.06 24.90 -6.12
CA TYR A 179 9.32 24.14 -5.12
C TYR A 179 8.81 25.04 -4.01
N GLN A 180 7.75 24.58 -3.34
CA GLN A 180 7.32 25.04 -2.02
C GLN A 180 7.38 23.87 -1.03
N GLN A 181 7.18 24.16 0.26
CA GLN A 181 6.87 23.12 1.25
C GLN A 181 5.36 23.09 1.47
N SER A 182 4.77 21.90 1.44
CA SER A 182 3.39 21.70 1.87
C SER A 182 3.23 22.23 3.30
N SER A 183 2.18 23.02 3.52
CA SER A 183 1.89 23.56 4.85
C SER A 183 1.42 22.50 5.85
N THR A 184 1.05 21.29 5.38
CA THR A 184 0.51 20.21 6.21
C THR A 184 1.49 19.08 6.44
N SER A 185 2.21 18.63 5.41
CA SER A 185 3.12 17.48 5.49
C SER A 185 4.60 17.87 5.54
N ASN A 186 4.91 19.15 5.30
CA ASN A 186 6.27 19.66 5.07
C ASN A 186 6.97 19.12 3.80
N ASN A 187 6.25 18.35 2.96
CA ASN A 187 6.81 17.76 1.75
C ASN A 187 7.14 18.81 0.69
N SER A 188 8.19 18.54 -0.10
CA SER A 188 8.58 19.34 -1.26
C SER A 188 7.57 19.21 -2.40
N GLU A 189 6.83 20.27 -2.67
CA GLU A 189 5.84 20.34 -3.75
C GLU A 189 6.39 21.13 -4.95
N LEU A 190 6.36 20.54 -6.15
CA LEU A 190 6.78 21.23 -7.36
C LEU A 190 5.77 22.35 -7.69
N THR A 191 6.22 23.60 -7.79
CA THR A 191 5.35 24.75 -8.10
C THR A 191 5.47 25.20 -9.54
N SER A 192 6.63 25.01 -10.17
CA SER A 192 6.80 25.34 -11.58
C SER A 192 7.94 24.60 -12.26
N VAL A 193 7.78 24.43 -13.58
CA VAL A 193 8.85 24.05 -14.51
C VAL A 193 8.95 25.14 -15.58
N THR A 194 10.13 25.72 -15.70
CA THR A 194 10.42 26.79 -16.68
C THR A 194 11.49 26.33 -17.65
N ALA A 195 11.19 26.34 -18.95
CA ALA A 195 12.16 26.02 -19.99
C ALA A 195 12.89 27.29 -20.43
N CYS A 196 14.21 27.32 -20.28
CA CYS A 196 15.06 28.43 -20.69
C CYS A 196 16.07 28.00 -21.77
N GLY A 197 16.38 28.90 -22.70
CA GLY A 197 17.46 28.71 -23.66
C GLY A 197 18.82 29.11 -23.08
N ALA A 198 19.89 28.84 -23.84
CA ALA A 198 21.28 29.11 -23.48
C ALA A 198 21.54 30.55 -22.99
N SER A 199 20.88 31.54 -23.60
CA SER A 199 21.03 32.97 -23.26
C SER A 199 20.24 33.40 -22.01
N GLY A 200 19.56 32.47 -21.33
CA GLY A 200 18.72 32.75 -20.16
C GLY A 200 17.31 33.24 -20.48
N ASN A 201 16.96 33.39 -21.76
CA ASN A 201 15.59 33.69 -22.18
C ASN A 201 14.68 32.48 -21.89
N CYS A 202 13.62 32.70 -21.13
CA CYS A 202 12.73 31.63 -20.68
C CYS A 202 11.35 31.72 -21.34
N LEU A 203 10.76 30.57 -21.63
CA LEU A 203 9.34 30.47 -21.90
C LEU A 203 8.56 30.71 -20.60
N PRO A 204 7.29 31.14 -20.67
CA PRO A 204 6.44 31.17 -19.49
C PRO A 204 6.36 29.79 -18.81
N ALA A 205 6.34 29.78 -17.49
CA ALA A 205 6.39 28.56 -16.71
C ALA A 205 5.09 27.76 -16.80
N THR A 206 5.21 26.43 -16.79
CA THR A 206 4.09 25.56 -16.41
C THR A 206 4.06 25.52 -14.88
N THR A 207 2.93 25.89 -14.27
CA THR A 207 2.76 25.97 -12.82
C THR A 207 1.80 24.92 -12.30
N PHE A 208 2.00 24.52 -11.05
CA PHE A 208 1.22 23.49 -10.37
C PHE A 208 0.62 24.07 -9.09
N GLN A 209 -0.65 23.75 -8.83
CA GLN A 209 -1.30 23.98 -7.55
C GLN A 209 -1.62 22.62 -6.92
N TRP A 210 -1.59 22.61 -5.59
CA TRP A 210 -1.77 21.43 -4.77
C TRP A 210 -3.02 21.60 -3.92
N ALA A 211 -3.78 20.52 -3.70
CA ALA A 211 -4.93 20.53 -2.82
C ALA A 211 -4.52 20.81 -1.37
N ASN A 212 -3.28 20.42 -1.01
CA ASN A 212 -2.73 20.32 0.35
C ASN A 212 -3.59 19.43 1.27
N GLY A 213 -2.95 18.76 2.21
CA GLY A 213 -3.65 18.07 3.30
C GLY A 213 -4.41 19.03 4.21
N GLY A 214 -5.13 18.46 5.18
CA GLY A 214 -5.62 19.18 6.36
C GLY A 214 -5.13 18.50 7.64
N GLY A 215 -6.01 18.25 8.59
CA GLY A 215 -5.74 17.56 9.85
C GLY A 215 -5.51 18.49 11.04
N ASN A 216 -5.23 19.78 10.80
CA ASN A 216 -4.99 20.77 11.87
C ASN A 216 -6.27 21.27 12.58
N SER A 217 -7.42 20.63 12.34
CA SER A 217 -8.68 20.96 12.99
C SER A 217 -9.62 19.77 12.96
N PHE A 218 -10.56 19.75 13.90
CA PHE A 218 -11.55 18.69 14.06
C PHE A 218 -12.97 19.26 13.92
N SER A 219 -13.87 18.47 13.34
CA SER A 219 -15.29 18.81 13.24
C SER A 219 -15.98 18.79 14.61
N PRO A 220 -17.06 19.57 14.82
CA PRO A 220 -17.97 19.36 15.94
C PRO A 220 -18.36 17.90 16.10
N TYR A 221 -18.34 17.40 17.34
CA TYR A 221 -18.73 16.02 17.58
C TYR A 221 -20.18 15.78 17.17
N VAL A 222 -20.46 14.59 16.65
CA VAL A 222 -21.81 14.10 16.40
C VAL A 222 -22.17 13.13 17.51
N ALA A 223 -23.15 13.51 18.34
CA ALA A 223 -23.65 12.65 19.42
C ALA A 223 -24.76 11.75 18.90
N THR A 224 -24.55 10.44 18.95
CA THR A 224 -25.52 9.44 18.54
C THR A 224 -25.85 8.53 19.71
N ASN A 225 -27.13 8.31 19.96
CA ASN A 225 -27.62 7.23 20.82
C ASN A 225 -28.27 6.18 19.94
N PRO A 226 -27.49 5.20 19.43
CA PRO A 226 -28.05 4.10 18.69
C PRO A 226 -28.89 3.21 19.64
N ASN A 227 -30.19 3.52 19.72
CA ASN A 227 -31.28 2.77 20.34
C ASN A 227 -30.87 1.79 21.47
N ASN A 228 -30.65 2.33 22.67
CA ASN A 228 -30.29 1.58 23.89
C ASN A 228 -28.95 0.83 23.76
N LEU A 229 -27.85 1.56 23.56
CA LEU A 229 -26.58 1.22 24.21
C LEU A 229 -26.85 1.10 25.72
N VAL A 230 -27.38 -0.05 26.14
CA VAL A 230 -27.76 -0.47 27.48
C VAL A 230 -28.21 0.69 28.40
N ALA A 231 -29.53 0.94 28.48
CA ALA A 231 -30.14 1.97 29.33
C ALA A 231 -30.03 1.73 30.86
N SER A 232 -28.84 1.41 31.37
CA SER A 232 -28.57 1.39 32.81
C SER A 232 -27.51 2.42 33.15
N SER A 233 -27.82 3.26 34.14
CA SER A 233 -27.02 4.32 34.76
C SER A 233 -25.71 3.85 35.44
N TYR A 234 -25.11 2.77 34.92
CA TYR A 234 -23.93 2.11 35.47
C TYR A 234 -23.21 1.29 34.39
N VAL A 235 -23.00 1.84 33.19
CA VAL A 235 -22.03 1.25 32.25
C VAL A 235 -20.64 1.59 32.80
N ARG A 236 -20.11 0.78 33.73
CA ARG A 236 -18.64 0.77 33.86
C ARG A 236 -18.13 0.18 32.57
N MET A 237 -17.37 0.94 31.80
CA MET A 237 -16.87 0.49 30.49
C MET A 237 -15.82 -0.62 30.60
N GLN A 238 -15.47 -1.06 31.81
CA GLN A 238 -14.75 -2.31 32.06
C GLN A 238 -15.45 -3.57 31.52
N TYR A 239 -16.71 -3.48 31.06
CA TYR A 239 -17.54 -4.61 30.64
C TYR A 239 -17.76 -4.71 29.12
N TRP A 240 -17.20 -3.78 28.35
CA TRP A 240 -17.41 -3.70 26.90
C TRP A 240 -16.11 -3.25 26.23
N THR A 241 -15.49 -4.15 25.47
CA THR A 241 -14.41 -3.76 24.56
C THR A 241 -15.02 -3.65 23.17
N PRO A 242 -15.19 -2.45 22.60
CA PRO A 242 -15.58 -2.34 21.21
C PRO A 242 -14.47 -2.91 20.35
N VAL A 243 -14.89 -3.71 19.38
CA VAL A 243 -14.00 -4.18 18.34
C VAL A 243 -14.22 -3.30 17.12
N LEU A 244 -13.18 -2.59 16.69
CA LEU A 244 -13.21 -1.72 15.51
C LEU A 244 -12.84 -2.50 14.27
N MET A 245 -13.63 -2.36 13.22
CA MET A 245 -13.40 -3.06 11.95
C MET A 245 -14.35 -2.54 10.86
N ASP A 246 -14.09 -2.81 9.58
CA ASP A 246 -15.07 -2.55 8.51
C ASP A 246 -15.98 -3.79 8.35
N LEU A 247 -17.20 -3.74 8.87
CA LEU A 247 -18.11 -4.89 8.96
C LEU A 247 -18.87 -5.16 7.67
N ASN A 248 -19.05 -4.12 6.85
CA ASN A 248 -19.81 -4.20 5.61
C ASN A 248 -18.92 -4.05 4.35
N GLY A 249 -17.64 -3.79 4.55
CA GLY A 249 -16.66 -3.60 3.48
C GLY A 249 -16.91 -2.32 2.69
N ASP A 250 -17.41 -1.26 3.34
CA ASP A 250 -17.68 0.05 2.70
C ASP A 250 -16.54 1.06 2.85
N GLY A 251 -15.45 0.64 3.49
CA GLY A 251 -14.23 1.38 3.75
C GLY A 251 -14.34 2.40 4.89
N LYS A 252 -15.39 2.34 5.72
CA LYS A 252 -15.51 3.10 6.96
C LYS A 252 -15.30 2.20 8.16
N THR A 253 -14.86 2.80 9.25
CA THR A 253 -14.70 2.08 10.52
C THR A 253 -16.06 1.87 11.18
N ASP A 254 -16.46 0.62 11.31
CA ASP A 254 -17.58 0.16 12.11
C ASP A 254 -17.08 -0.37 13.46
N PHE A 255 -18.00 -0.82 14.31
CA PHE A 255 -17.59 -1.58 15.49
C PHE A 255 -18.64 -2.56 16.00
N VAL A 256 -18.19 -3.50 16.82
CA VAL A 256 -19.02 -4.52 17.47
C VAL A 256 -18.92 -4.42 18.98
N LEU A 257 -20.05 -4.62 19.66
CA LEU A 257 -20.17 -4.83 21.10
C LEU A 257 -20.83 -6.18 21.36
N ALA A 258 -20.29 -6.99 22.27
CA ALA A 258 -20.87 -8.29 22.64
C ALA A 258 -21.25 -8.34 24.12
N LYS A 259 -22.41 -8.93 24.42
CA LYS A 259 -22.87 -9.17 25.80
C LYS A 259 -23.86 -10.33 25.86
N ASN A 260 -23.74 -11.17 26.89
CA ASN A 260 -24.58 -12.35 27.08
C ASN A 260 -24.60 -13.20 25.79
N SER A 261 -25.74 -13.40 25.13
CA SER A 261 -25.82 -14.11 23.83
C SER A 261 -26.10 -13.17 22.65
N SER A 262 -25.76 -11.89 22.77
CA SER A 262 -26.07 -10.87 21.77
C SER A 262 -24.83 -10.14 21.30
N ILE A 263 -24.76 -9.96 19.98
CA ILE A 263 -23.76 -9.16 19.29
C ILE A 263 -24.49 -7.95 18.69
N TYR A 264 -23.98 -6.77 19.00
CA TYR A 264 -24.49 -5.49 18.55
C TYR A 264 -23.46 -4.88 17.61
N SER A 265 -23.80 -4.80 16.33
CA SER A 265 -22.96 -4.18 15.32
C SER A 265 -23.42 -2.75 15.09
N TYR A 266 -22.47 -1.85 14.87
CA TYR A 266 -22.70 -0.43 14.65
C TYR A 266 -21.97 -0.04 13.36
N LEU A 267 -22.73 0.08 12.29
CA LEU A 267 -22.22 0.43 10.96
C LEU A 267 -22.16 1.95 10.82
N SER A 268 -21.00 2.51 10.50
CA SER A 268 -20.85 3.95 10.29
C SER A 268 -21.63 4.40 9.05
N ASN A 269 -22.41 5.47 9.21
CA ASN A 269 -23.11 6.10 8.10
C ASN A 269 -22.25 7.14 7.36
N GLY A 270 -21.03 7.41 7.85
CA GLY A 270 -20.12 8.42 7.30
C GLY A 270 -20.42 9.87 7.71
N ASP A 271 -21.49 10.10 8.47
CA ASP A 271 -21.91 11.41 8.97
C ASP A 271 -21.70 11.56 10.50
N GLY A 272 -20.92 10.65 11.09
CA GLY A 272 -20.70 10.55 12.53
C GLY A 272 -21.79 9.79 13.30
N THR A 273 -22.85 9.32 12.62
CA THR A 273 -23.87 8.44 13.19
C THR A 273 -23.66 6.97 12.83
N PHE A 274 -24.29 6.07 13.57
CA PHE A 274 -24.18 4.62 13.38
C PHE A 274 -25.54 3.95 13.23
N THR A 275 -25.64 3.04 12.27
CA THR A 275 -26.77 2.13 12.10
C THR A 275 -26.55 0.87 12.92
N THR A 276 -27.47 0.55 13.83
CA THR A 276 -27.39 -0.66 14.64
C THR A 276 -27.95 -1.87 13.92
N VAL A 277 -27.17 -2.95 13.90
CA VAL A 277 -27.61 -4.28 13.47
C VAL A 277 -27.51 -5.23 14.67
N ASN A 278 -28.67 -5.70 15.14
CA ASN A 278 -28.73 -6.62 16.27
C ASN A 278 -28.67 -8.07 15.76
N SER A 279 -27.64 -8.81 16.17
CA SER A 279 -27.54 -10.25 15.93
C SER A 279 -27.63 -10.99 17.26
N THR A 280 -28.78 -11.60 17.54
CA THR A 280 -28.90 -12.57 18.64
C THR A 280 -28.37 -13.92 18.18
N GLN A 281 -27.18 -14.30 18.65
CA GLN A 281 -26.60 -15.61 18.39
C GLN A 281 -26.82 -16.48 19.64
N ASN A 282 -27.87 -17.32 19.63
CA ASN A 282 -28.16 -18.27 20.71
C ASN A 282 -27.14 -19.43 20.80
N VAL A 283 -25.96 -19.27 20.21
CA VAL A 283 -24.93 -20.31 20.09
C VAL A 283 -24.00 -20.31 21.30
N HIS A 284 -23.87 -19.16 21.99
CA HIS A 284 -23.04 -19.05 23.18
C HIS A 284 -23.50 -17.94 24.13
N ASP A 285 -23.31 -18.13 25.43
CA ASP A 285 -23.45 -17.07 26.43
C ASP A 285 -22.04 -16.56 26.79
N PHE A 286 -21.71 -15.38 26.27
CA PHE A 286 -20.51 -14.62 26.59
C PHE A 286 -20.48 -14.17 28.08
N GLY A 287 -21.59 -14.38 28.81
CA GLY A 287 -21.73 -14.15 30.24
C GLY A 287 -21.96 -12.68 30.62
N GLY A 288 -22.50 -12.49 31.82
CA GLY A 288 -22.32 -11.25 32.57
C GLY A 288 -21.10 -11.40 33.48
N TYR A 289 -20.20 -10.42 33.51
CA TYR A 289 -18.99 -10.50 34.31
C TYR A 289 -19.30 -10.77 35.81
N PRO A 290 -18.53 -11.64 36.52
CA PRO A 290 -17.41 -12.44 36.03
C PRO A 290 -17.71 -13.95 36.05
N ALA A 291 -17.66 -14.64 34.90
CA ALA A 291 -17.35 -16.07 34.88
C ALA A 291 -16.93 -16.54 33.47
N GLY A 292 -15.62 -16.75 33.30
CA GLY A 292 -14.95 -17.18 32.06
C GLY A 292 -14.13 -16.04 31.46
N LEU A 293 -12.80 -16.10 31.52
CA LEU A 293 -11.91 -15.15 30.85
C LEU A 293 -11.96 -15.45 29.34
N TYR A 294 -12.64 -14.61 28.57
CA TYR A 294 -12.60 -14.65 27.11
C TYR A 294 -11.61 -13.63 26.60
N VAL A 295 -10.75 -14.05 25.68
CA VAL A 295 -9.93 -13.18 24.85
C VAL A 295 -10.67 -12.97 23.52
N THR A 296 -10.68 -11.74 23.03
CA THR A 296 -11.25 -11.42 21.72
C THR A 296 -10.13 -11.20 20.71
N PHE A 297 -10.22 -11.87 19.57
CA PHE A 297 -9.39 -11.65 18.39
C PHE A 297 -10.24 -11.14 17.24
N VAL A 298 -9.64 -10.36 16.36
CA VAL A 298 -10.33 -9.59 15.32
C VAL A 298 -9.48 -9.65 14.06
N GLY A 299 -10.09 -9.76 12.90
CA GLY A 299 -9.39 -9.83 11.62
C GLY A 299 -10.18 -10.60 10.56
N ASP A 300 -9.62 -10.78 9.38
CA ASP A 300 -10.24 -11.56 8.29
C ASP A 300 -9.76 -13.02 8.38
N PHE A 301 -10.53 -13.90 9.02
CA PHE A 301 -10.10 -15.28 9.25
C PHE A 301 -10.35 -16.17 8.05
N ASP A 302 -11.33 -15.88 7.19
CA ASP A 302 -11.60 -16.71 6.00
C ASP A 302 -11.04 -16.16 4.69
N GLY A 303 -10.47 -14.95 4.73
CA GLY A 303 -9.75 -14.30 3.64
C GLY A 303 -10.68 -13.63 2.63
N ASP A 304 -11.95 -13.42 2.97
CA ASP A 304 -12.97 -12.90 2.06
C ASP A 304 -13.01 -11.35 1.99
N GLY A 305 -12.11 -10.68 2.72
CA GLY A 305 -11.99 -9.23 2.80
C GLY A 305 -13.04 -8.58 3.69
N LYS A 306 -13.78 -9.37 4.49
CA LYS A 306 -14.68 -8.88 5.53
C LYS A 306 -14.08 -9.17 6.89
N SER A 307 -14.52 -8.37 7.85
CA SER A 307 -13.99 -8.48 9.20
C SER A 307 -14.73 -9.54 10.00
N ASP A 308 -13.97 -10.44 10.61
CA ASP A 308 -14.39 -11.50 11.52
C ASP A 308 -13.91 -11.21 12.94
N PHE A 309 -14.44 -11.95 13.92
CA PHE A 309 -13.88 -11.96 15.26
C PHE A 309 -14.05 -13.32 15.93
N ALA A 310 -13.23 -13.60 16.94
CA ALA A 310 -13.29 -14.84 17.70
C ALA A 310 -13.23 -14.56 19.20
N PHE A 311 -14.06 -15.28 19.96
CA PHE A 311 -13.93 -15.39 21.40
C PHE A 311 -13.18 -16.67 21.76
N VAL A 312 -12.15 -16.56 22.60
CA VAL A 312 -11.27 -17.67 22.97
C VAL A 312 -11.27 -17.82 24.48
N ASN A 313 -11.58 -19.03 24.97
CA ASN A 313 -11.54 -19.38 26.39
C ASN A 313 -10.55 -20.53 26.66
N SER A 314 -10.53 -21.01 27.92
CA SER A 314 -9.64 -22.07 28.40
C SER A 314 -9.84 -23.45 27.75
N SER A 315 -10.80 -23.59 26.84
CA SER A 315 -11.15 -24.86 26.21
C SER A 315 -11.58 -24.75 24.76
N GLN A 316 -12.06 -23.58 24.31
CA GLN A 316 -12.76 -23.41 23.06
C GLN A 316 -12.43 -22.10 22.35
N ILE A 317 -12.43 -22.15 21.02
CA ILE A 317 -12.41 -21.00 20.12
C ILE A 317 -13.79 -20.91 19.47
N TYR A 318 -14.41 -19.73 19.54
CA TYR A 318 -15.71 -19.41 18.94
C TYR A 318 -15.52 -18.33 17.86
N PRO A 319 -15.34 -18.73 16.59
CA PRO A 319 -15.22 -17.79 15.48
C PRO A 319 -16.60 -17.33 15.01
N PHE A 320 -16.69 -16.04 14.67
CA PHE A 320 -17.85 -15.36 14.11
C PHE A 320 -17.40 -14.70 12.80
N LEU A 321 -17.86 -15.27 11.68
CA LEU A 321 -17.49 -14.83 10.35
C LEU A 321 -18.50 -13.80 9.83
N GLY A 322 -17.99 -12.68 9.33
CA GLY A 322 -18.78 -11.58 8.81
C GLY A 322 -19.55 -11.97 7.56
N ASN A 323 -20.80 -11.52 7.46
CA ASN A 323 -21.59 -11.67 6.23
C ASN A 323 -21.53 -10.41 5.33
N GLY A 324 -20.96 -9.30 5.81
CA GLY A 324 -20.87 -8.05 5.06
C GLY A 324 -22.08 -7.13 5.20
N ASP A 325 -23.01 -7.46 6.10
CA ASP A 325 -24.21 -6.68 6.39
C ASP A 325 -24.31 -6.32 7.89
N GLY A 326 -23.21 -6.45 8.62
CA GLY A 326 -23.16 -6.30 10.08
C GLY A 326 -23.66 -7.52 10.85
N THR A 327 -24.06 -8.61 10.18
CA THR A 327 -24.37 -9.89 10.83
C THR A 327 -23.24 -10.90 10.70
N PHE A 328 -23.28 -11.93 11.55
CA PHE A 328 -22.25 -12.96 11.60
C PHE A 328 -22.86 -14.36 11.49
N ARG A 329 -22.09 -15.28 10.94
CA ARG A 329 -22.33 -16.73 11.05
C ARG A 329 -21.26 -17.34 11.96
N VAL A 330 -21.63 -18.37 12.72
CA VAL A 330 -20.64 -19.07 13.56
C VAL A 330 -19.79 -19.97 12.69
N GLY A 331 -18.46 -19.86 12.82
CA GLY A 331 -17.49 -20.73 12.17
C GLY A 331 -17.38 -22.08 12.89
N VAL A 332 -16.28 -22.80 12.64
CA VAL A 332 -16.03 -24.08 13.29
C VAL A 332 -15.62 -23.83 14.75
N ILE A 333 -16.47 -24.22 15.71
CA ILE A 333 -16.09 -24.19 17.13
C ILE A 333 -15.05 -25.28 17.37
N GLN A 334 -13.90 -24.89 17.93
CA GLN A 334 -12.76 -25.80 18.09
C GLN A 334 -12.43 -26.02 19.55
N THR A 335 -11.92 -27.22 19.85
CA THR A 335 -11.33 -27.61 21.14
C THR A 335 -9.89 -28.05 20.89
N PRO A 336 -8.91 -27.13 20.89
CA PRO A 336 -7.55 -27.48 20.51
C PRO A 336 -6.93 -28.55 21.44
N ILE A 337 -6.11 -29.42 20.88
CA ILE A 337 -5.40 -30.46 21.65
C ILE A 337 -4.21 -29.80 22.35
N ASN A 338 -3.96 -30.12 23.62
CA ASN A 338 -2.93 -29.48 24.46
C ASN A 338 -3.11 -27.96 24.62
N TRP A 339 -4.35 -27.49 24.56
CA TRP A 339 -4.72 -26.10 24.82
C TRP A 339 -4.35 -25.70 26.26
N PRO A 340 -3.81 -24.50 26.48
CA PRO A 340 -3.51 -24.07 27.83
C PRO A 340 -4.80 -23.90 28.64
N LEU A 341 -4.75 -24.25 29.92
CA LEU A 341 -5.73 -23.71 30.86
C LEU A 341 -5.48 -22.20 30.95
N LEU A 342 -6.40 -21.40 30.38
CA LEU A 342 -6.37 -19.94 30.55
C LEU A 342 -6.67 -19.59 32.01
N ASP A 343 -5.67 -19.70 32.88
CA ASP A 343 -5.68 -19.17 34.24
C ASP A 343 -5.56 -17.63 34.20
N GLN A 344 -6.59 -16.96 34.72
CA GLN A 344 -6.68 -15.56 35.22
C GLN A 344 -5.53 -14.63 34.79
N GLY A 345 -5.39 -14.38 33.48
CA GLY A 345 -4.48 -13.36 32.97
C GLY A 345 -3.04 -13.82 32.71
N SER A 346 -2.75 -15.11 32.54
CA SER A 346 -1.38 -15.60 32.27
C SER A 346 -0.94 -15.56 30.80
N PHE A 347 -1.70 -14.92 29.90
CA PHE A 347 -1.44 -14.93 28.45
C PHE A 347 -1.60 -13.57 27.79
N ALA A 348 -0.61 -13.11 27.03
CA ALA A 348 -0.74 -11.93 26.17
C ALA A 348 -1.31 -12.34 24.80
N PRO A 349 -2.48 -11.83 24.39
CA PRO A 349 -3.09 -12.15 23.12
C PRO A 349 -2.57 -11.24 22.00
N ILE A 350 -2.31 -11.81 20.83
CA ILE A 350 -1.81 -11.11 19.66
C ILE A 350 -2.55 -11.61 18.41
N ALA A 351 -3.04 -10.72 17.55
CA ALA A 351 -3.61 -11.07 16.24
C ALA A 351 -2.71 -10.53 15.12
N GLY A 352 -2.67 -11.23 13.99
CA GLY A 352 -1.93 -10.80 12.81
C GLY A 352 -1.84 -11.89 11.75
N ASP A 353 -1.57 -11.52 10.50
CA ASP A 353 -1.23 -12.47 9.44
C ASP A 353 0.26 -12.84 9.56
N PHE A 354 0.57 -13.90 10.32
CA PHE A 354 1.96 -14.29 10.62
C PHE A 354 2.59 -15.10 9.49
N ASN A 355 1.77 -15.71 8.61
CA ASN A 355 2.27 -16.47 7.46
C ASN A 355 2.26 -15.70 6.13
N GLY A 356 1.63 -14.52 6.08
CA GLY A 356 1.50 -13.69 4.89
C GLY A 356 0.60 -14.34 3.83
N ASP A 357 -0.44 -15.06 4.25
CA ASP A 357 -1.41 -15.70 3.36
C ASP A 357 -2.67 -14.85 3.12
N GLY A 358 -2.81 -13.72 3.82
CA GLY A 358 -3.93 -12.80 3.73
C GLY A 358 -5.07 -13.12 4.68
N LYS A 359 -4.94 -14.14 5.54
CA LYS A 359 -5.86 -14.41 6.65
C LYS A 359 -5.23 -13.99 7.96
N THR A 360 -6.06 -13.49 8.87
CA THR A 360 -5.60 -13.17 10.22
C THR A 360 -5.48 -14.45 11.05
N ASP A 361 -4.32 -14.61 11.65
CA ASP A 361 -4.02 -15.63 12.64
C ASP A 361 -4.05 -15.03 14.05
N PHE A 362 -3.84 -15.84 15.08
CA PHE A 362 -3.63 -15.31 16.42
C PHE A 362 -2.64 -16.14 17.25
N LEU A 363 -2.02 -15.48 18.23
CA LEU A 363 -1.10 -16.04 19.21
C LEU A 363 -1.62 -15.79 20.62
N LEU A 364 -1.41 -16.77 21.50
CA LEU A 364 -1.45 -16.59 22.95
C LEU A 364 -0.04 -16.81 23.51
N VAL A 365 0.57 -15.74 24.00
CA VAL A 365 1.93 -15.78 24.57
C VAL A 365 1.84 -16.07 26.07
N SER A 366 2.46 -17.14 26.54
CA SER A 366 2.53 -17.53 27.95
C SER A 366 3.94 -17.41 28.52
N GLN A 367 4.15 -17.84 29.77
CA GLN A 367 5.47 -17.87 30.39
C GLN A 367 6.51 -18.65 29.55
N ASP A 368 6.15 -19.87 29.15
CA ASP A 368 7.09 -20.86 28.58
C ASP A 368 6.70 -21.30 27.15
N TYR A 369 5.53 -20.89 26.66
CA TYR A 369 4.97 -21.32 25.37
C TYR A 369 4.31 -20.19 24.58
N LEU A 370 4.48 -20.19 23.26
CA LEU A 370 3.59 -19.50 22.31
C LEU A 370 2.55 -20.53 21.84
N TYR A 371 1.27 -20.19 21.92
CA TYR A 371 0.22 -20.98 21.28
C TYR A 371 -0.21 -20.25 20.02
N GLU A 372 0.29 -20.71 18.89
CA GLU A 372 0.00 -20.14 17.59
C GLU A 372 -1.21 -20.85 16.98
N CYS A 373 -2.17 -20.08 16.48
CA CYS A 373 -3.36 -20.56 15.82
C CYS A 373 -3.47 -19.93 14.44
N MET A 374 -3.03 -20.69 13.44
CA MET A 374 -3.07 -20.28 12.05
C MET A 374 -4.46 -20.48 11.48
N SER A 375 -4.99 -19.50 10.76
CA SER A 375 -6.28 -19.66 10.11
C SER A 375 -6.17 -20.60 8.92
N ALA A 376 -6.94 -21.69 8.97
CA ALA A 376 -7.10 -22.64 7.86
C ALA A 376 -8.20 -22.19 6.87
N GLY A 377 -8.84 -21.05 7.11
CA GLY A 377 -9.99 -20.56 6.35
C GLY A 377 -11.33 -21.14 6.82
N GLY A 378 -12.43 -20.49 6.42
CA GLY A 378 -13.78 -20.88 6.82
C GLY A 378 -14.04 -20.85 8.34
N GLY A 379 -13.24 -20.06 9.08
CA GLY A 379 -13.32 -19.94 10.53
C GLY A 379 -12.79 -21.15 11.31
N ALA A 380 -11.88 -21.94 10.73
CA ALA A 380 -11.15 -22.98 11.45
C ALA A 380 -9.68 -22.56 11.66
N PHE A 381 -9.12 -22.88 12.82
CA PHE A 381 -7.73 -22.63 13.17
C PHE A 381 -6.94 -23.93 13.37
N SER A 382 -5.68 -23.93 12.94
CA SER A 382 -4.70 -24.98 13.22
C SER A 382 -3.77 -24.48 14.32
N CYS A 383 -3.95 -24.98 15.53
CA CYS A 383 -3.21 -24.50 16.69
C CYS A 383 -2.03 -25.41 17.06
N THR A 384 -0.87 -24.83 17.31
CA THR A 384 0.32 -25.52 17.81
C THR A 384 0.92 -24.78 19.00
N SER A 385 1.66 -25.51 19.84
CA SER A 385 2.41 -24.92 20.95
C SER A 385 3.90 -24.93 20.65
N ILE A 386 4.54 -23.77 20.70
CA ILE A 386 5.97 -23.58 20.50
C ILE A 386 6.59 -23.32 21.87
N TRP A 387 7.59 -24.10 22.27
CA TRP A 387 8.29 -23.92 23.53
C TRP A 387 9.37 -22.83 23.42
N ILE A 388 9.39 -21.88 24.36
CA ILE A 388 10.22 -20.65 24.29
C ILE A 388 11.47 -20.69 25.19
N ASN A 389 11.90 -21.85 25.70
CA ASN A 389 12.99 -21.92 26.70
C ASN A 389 14.42 -21.82 26.11
N ASN A 390 14.65 -20.84 25.24
CA ASN A 390 15.99 -20.38 24.86
C ASN A 390 16.42 -19.16 25.69
N GLY A 391 16.07 -19.15 26.99
CA GLY A 391 16.36 -18.04 27.91
C GLY A 391 15.27 -16.98 28.02
N TRP A 392 14.16 -17.12 27.30
CA TRP A 392 13.00 -16.24 27.40
C TRP A 392 12.06 -16.78 28.48
N ASN A 393 11.80 -15.98 29.50
CA ASN A 393 10.80 -16.27 30.53
C ASN A 393 9.93 -15.03 30.73
N PHE A 394 8.73 -15.08 30.15
CA PHE A 394 7.80 -13.96 30.21
C PHE A 394 7.08 -13.84 31.56
N GLY A 395 7.32 -14.74 32.51
CA GLY A 395 6.60 -14.79 33.80
C GLY A 395 5.09 -14.85 33.57
N ASN A 396 4.34 -14.03 34.29
CA ASN A 396 2.97 -13.69 33.91
C ASN A 396 3.01 -12.54 32.87
N PRO A 397 2.82 -12.80 31.56
CA PRO A 397 3.03 -11.81 30.52
C PRO A 397 2.08 -10.61 30.62
N ASN A 398 0.80 -10.77 31.00
CA ASN A 398 -0.10 -9.61 31.13
C ASN A 398 0.23 -8.72 32.33
N ALA A 399 0.93 -9.26 33.33
CA ALA A 399 1.48 -8.44 34.38
C ALA A 399 2.78 -7.79 33.92
N ARG A 400 3.69 -8.53 33.26
CA ARG A 400 5.10 -8.15 33.11
C ARG A 400 5.47 -7.52 31.77
N TYR A 401 4.68 -7.70 30.72
CA TYR A 401 5.02 -7.27 29.37
C TYR A 401 3.88 -6.53 28.69
N VAL A 402 4.22 -5.59 27.81
CA VAL A 402 3.28 -4.95 26.89
C VAL A 402 3.59 -5.43 25.47
N PRO A 403 2.69 -6.19 24.81
CA PRO A 403 2.85 -6.57 23.42
C PRO A 403 2.59 -5.36 22.51
N ILE A 404 3.41 -5.21 21.47
CA ILE A 404 3.12 -4.37 20.31
C ILE A 404 3.27 -5.21 19.04
N THR A 405 2.49 -4.89 18.01
CA THR A 405 2.48 -5.60 16.73
C THR A 405 2.66 -4.65 15.56
N GLY A 406 3.14 -5.21 14.45
CA GLY A 406 3.26 -4.52 13.18
C GLY A 406 4.26 -5.22 12.27
N ASP A 407 4.35 -4.80 11.02
CA ASP A 407 5.39 -5.27 10.09
C ASP A 407 6.68 -4.46 10.36
N PHE A 408 7.46 -4.90 11.36
CA PHE A 408 8.68 -4.20 11.75
C PHE A 408 9.79 -4.43 10.73
N ASN A 409 9.82 -5.57 10.05
CA ASN A 409 10.89 -5.90 9.10
C ASN A 409 10.59 -5.46 7.64
N GLY A 410 9.34 -5.15 7.31
CA GLY A 410 8.87 -4.71 6.00
C GLY A 410 8.65 -5.85 5.00
N ASP A 411 8.42 -7.08 5.48
CA ASP A 411 8.25 -8.27 4.65
C ASP A 411 6.80 -8.62 4.30
N GLY A 412 5.86 -7.81 4.79
CA GLY A 412 4.42 -7.95 4.60
C GLY A 412 3.76 -8.95 5.54
N LYS A 413 4.48 -9.47 6.55
CA LYS A 413 3.92 -10.30 7.61
C LYS A 413 3.88 -9.51 8.92
N VAL A 414 2.96 -9.91 9.81
CA VAL A 414 2.93 -9.31 11.14
C VAL A 414 4.06 -9.86 11.99
N ASP A 415 4.80 -8.96 12.63
CA ASP A 415 5.78 -9.25 13.67
C ASP A 415 5.22 -8.80 15.04
N PHE A 416 5.88 -9.19 16.13
CA PHE A 416 5.54 -8.66 17.46
C PHE A 416 6.76 -8.40 18.33
N ILE A 417 6.60 -7.46 19.26
CA ILE A 417 7.60 -7.12 20.28
C ILE A 417 6.96 -7.18 21.66
N MET A 418 7.58 -7.91 22.58
CA MET A 418 7.19 -7.95 24.00
C MET A 418 8.12 -7.03 24.80
N LEU A 419 7.57 -5.93 25.32
CA LEU A 419 8.31 -4.92 26.09
C LEU A 419 8.24 -5.21 27.60
N GLY A 420 9.37 -5.55 28.26
CA GLY A 420 9.37 -5.83 29.72
C GLY A 420 10.76 -5.81 30.39
N GLY A 421 10.83 -5.29 31.62
CA GLY A 421 12.08 -5.04 32.33
C GLY A 421 12.99 -4.07 31.56
N THR A 422 14.29 -4.34 31.56
CA THR A 422 15.29 -3.60 30.79
C THR A 422 15.56 -4.24 29.42
N THR A 423 14.61 -5.01 28.90
CA THR A 423 14.82 -5.85 27.72
C THR A 423 13.58 -5.78 26.83
N LEU A 424 13.77 -5.86 25.52
CA LEU A 424 12.70 -6.11 24.57
C LEU A 424 12.98 -7.41 23.82
N TYR A 425 11.90 -8.08 23.44
CA TYR A 425 11.91 -9.37 22.79
C TYR A 425 11.16 -9.25 21.47
N GLU A 426 11.88 -9.35 20.36
CA GLU A 426 11.34 -9.20 19.01
C GLU A 426 11.15 -10.58 18.38
N ALA A 427 10.02 -10.79 17.71
CA ALA A 427 9.70 -12.00 16.99
C ALA A 427 9.22 -11.66 15.58
N PHE A 428 9.98 -12.12 14.59
CA PHE A 428 9.71 -11.93 13.17
C PHE A 428 9.01 -13.14 12.56
N GLY A 429 7.91 -12.94 11.86
CA GLY A 429 7.14 -14.02 11.22
C GLY A 429 7.87 -14.65 10.03
N ASN A 430 8.26 -15.92 10.12
CA ASN A 430 9.01 -16.57 9.03
C ASN A 430 8.13 -17.02 7.85
N GLY A 431 6.80 -16.96 7.96
CA GLY A 431 5.89 -17.39 6.89
C GLY A 431 5.45 -18.84 6.96
N ASP A 432 6.01 -19.63 7.87
CA ASP A 432 5.80 -21.08 7.98
C ASP A 432 5.24 -21.52 9.34
N GLY A 433 4.67 -20.57 10.10
CA GLY A 433 4.24 -20.79 11.48
C GLY A 433 5.40 -20.85 12.48
N THR A 434 6.55 -20.26 12.12
CA THR A 434 7.68 -20.11 13.04
C THR A 434 8.12 -18.66 13.13
N PHE A 435 8.82 -18.34 14.22
CA PHE A 435 9.32 -17.00 14.48
C PHE A 435 10.84 -17.00 14.59
N SER A 436 11.49 -16.04 13.94
CA SER A 436 12.87 -15.68 14.23
C SER A 436 12.87 -14.68 15.37
N TYR A 437 13.52 -15.00 16.48
CA TYR A 437 13.43 -14.21 17.71
C TYR A 437 14.79 -13.61 18.11
N ARG A 438 14.74 -12.42 18.70
CA ARG A 438 15.91 -11.70 19.20
C ARG A 438 15.61 -10.98 20.52
N GLN A 439 16.55 -11.05 21.45
CA GLN A 439 16.54 -10.26 22.67
C GLN A 439 17.40 -9.01 22.48
N VAL A 440 16.91 -7.86 22.88
CA VAL A 440 17.64 -6.59 22.87
C VAL A 440 17.60 -5.97 24.27
N ASP A 441 18.77 -5.76 24.85
CA ASP A 441 18.88 -5.08 26.14
C ASP A 441 18.85 -3.55 25.97
N LEU A 442 18.05 -2.90 26.81
CA LEU A 442 17.84 -1.45 26.80
C LEU A 442 18.92 -0.78 27.62
N THR A 443 19.92 -0.23 26.93
CA THR A 443 21.13 0.34 27.55
C THR A 443 20.92 1.69 28.24
N ASN A 444 19.77 2.34 28.02
CA ASN A 444 19.43 3.66 28.61
C ASN A 444 18.75 3.57 29.99
N GLY A 445 18.69 2.38 30.60
CA GLY A 445 18.07 2.17 31.92
C GLY A 445 16.54 2.24 31.90
N TRP A 446 15.92 2.16 30.71
CA TRP A 446 14.47 2.06 30.56
C TRP A 446 13.95 0.78 31.19
N ARG A 447 12.80 0.88 31.87
CA ARG A 447 12.15 -0.25 32.54
C ARG A 447 10.70 -0.30 32.07
N PHE A 448 10.35 -1.38 31.39
CA PHE A 448 9.00 -1.75 30.99
C PHE A 448 8.43 -2.77 31.98
N GLY A 449 7.10 -2.91 32.02
CA GLY A 449 6.50 -3.94 32.89
C GLY A 449 6.69 -3.69 34.39
N TRP A 450 6.30 -4.67 35.20
CA TRP A 450 6.60 -4.66 36.63
C TRP A 450 8.05 -5.11 36.83
N PRO A 451 8.87 -4.40 37.62
CA PRO A 451 10.07 -5.00 38.14
C PRO A 451 9.68 -6.08 39.17
N ASP A 452 10.57 -7.03 39.44
CA ASP A 452 10.37 -8.07 40.46
C ASP A 452 10.19 -7.51 41.90
N ASP A 453 10.17 -6.16 42.06
CA ASP A 453 9.99 -5.39 43.29
C ASP A 453 8.56 -4.90 43.56
N GLY A 454 7.59 -5.20 42.68
CA GLY A 454 6.17 -4.95 42.94
C GLY A 454 5.65 -3.53 42.60
N ILE A 455 6.36 -2.77 41.76
CA ILE A 455 5.88 -1.48 41.23
C ILE A 455 5.12 -1.70 39.90
N PRO A 456 3.89 -1.16 39.72
CA PRO A 456 3.09 -1.36 38.50
C PRO A 456 3.75 -0.79 37.23
N PRO A 457 3.36 -1.26 36.03
CA PRO A 457 3.91 -0.82 34.74
C PRO A 457 3.33 0.57 34.48
N SER A 458 4.03 1.61 34.93
CA SER A 458 3.39 2.90 35.20
C SER A 458 4.19 4.12 34.74
N ASP A 459 5.22 3.95 33.92
CA ASP A 459 6.01 5.09 33.43
C ASP A 459 5.80 5.42 31.95
N TYR A 460 5.43 4.44 31.12
CA TYR A 460 5.46 4.56 29.67
C TYR A 460 4.21 3.99 29.02
N MET A 461 3.79 4.62 27.92
CA MET A 461 2.72 4.14 27.04
C MET A 461 3.31 3.96 25.64
N PRO A 462 3.33 2.74 25.07
CA PRO A 462 3.78 2.52 23.72
C PRO A 462 2.70 2.95 22.71
N VAL A 463 3.13 3.48 21.58
CA VAL A 463 2.28 3.83 20.44
C VAL A 463 2.97 3.30 19.19
N VAL A 464 2.24 2.57 18.35
CA VAL A 464 2.74 2.03 17.08
C VAL A 464 2.21 2.84 15.91
N GLY A 465 3.00 2.90 14.84
CA GLY A 465 2.62 3.56 13.60
C GLY A 465 3.82 3.69 12.67
N ASP A 466 3.61 3.93 11.38
CA ASP A 466 4.67 4.27 10.43
C ASP A 466 4.96 5.78 10.50
N PHE A 467 5.73 6.20 11.52
CA PHE A 467 5.97 7.63 11.76
C PHE A 467 6.89 8.25 10.69
N ASN A 468 7.68 7.47 9.95
CA ASN A 468 8.58 7.98 8.92
C ASN A 468 8.05 7.83 7.48
N GLY A 469 6.98 7.06 7.28
CA GLY A 469 6.37 6.80 5.97
C GLY A 469 7.19 5.86 5.09
N ASP A 470 7.95 4.92 5.69
CA ASP A 470 8.81 3.98 4.97
C ASP A 470 8.19 2.58 4.76
N GLY A 471 6.93 2.42 5.16
CA GLY A 471 6.15 1.20 5.03
C GLY A 471 6.46 0.15 6.09
N LYS A 472 7.31 0.46 7.08
CA LYS A 472 7.51 -0.39 8.26
C LYS A 472 6.81 0.20 9.46
N THR A 473 6.51 -0.67 10.41
CA THR A 473 6.01 -0.22 11.71
C THR A 473 7.14 0.36 12.54
N ASP A 474 6.99 1.61 12.95
CA ASP A 474 7.78 2.25 13.99
C ASP A 474 7.00 2.18 15.32
N TRP A 475 7.65 2.59 16.40
CA TRP A 475 6.96 2.78 17.67
C TRP A 475 7.57 3.89 18.49
N LEU A 476 6.80 4.46 19.42
CA LEU A 476 7.26 5.47 20.34
C LEU A 476 6.78 5.21 21.77
N MET A 477 7.39 5.90 22.72
CA MET A 477 6.97 5.91 24.11
C MET A 477 6.81 7.35 24.61
N LEU A 478 5.80 7.55 25.44
CA LEU A 478 5.54 8.83 26.10
C LEU A 478 5.86 8.75 27.59
N LYS A 479 6.60 9.74 28.12
CA LYS A 479 6.82 9.92 29.57
C LYS A 479 7.09 11.38 29.92
N GLY A 480 6.38 11.92 30.90
CA GLY A 480 6.56 13.31 31.32
C GLY A 480 6.30 14.26 30.15
N SER A 481 7.31 14.99 29.68
CA SER A 481 7.23 15.84 28.48
C SER A 481 8.15 15.36 27.36
N THR A 482 8.46 14.06 27.32
CA THR A 482 9.43 13.47 26.39
C THR A 482 8.79 12.35 25.58
N ILE A 483 9.05 12.38 24.27
CA ILE A 483 8.78 11.29 23.32
C ILE A 483 10.09 10.55 23.07
N TYR A 484 10.05 9.22 23.14
CA TYR A 484 11.15 8.32 22.77
C TYR A 484 10.71 7.57 21.53
N LEU A 485 11.22 7.95 20.36
CA LEU A 485 10.83 7.38 19.06
C LEU A 485 11.85 6.33 18.62
N PHE A 486 11.35 5.19 18.12
CA PHE A 486 12.08 4.06 17.61
C PHE A 486 11.65 3.77 16.17
N GLN A 487 12.47 4.16 15.22
CA GLN A 487 12.20 3.97 13.80
C GLN A 487 12.84 2.67 13.32
N SER A 488 12.06 1.77 12.73
CA SER A 488 12.55 0.45 12.35
C SER A 488 13.54 0.54 11.19
N ARG A 489 14.65 -0.20 11.31
CA ARG A 489 15.60 -0.39 10.20
C ARG A 489 15.29 -1.62 9.34
N GLY A 490 14.23 -2.35 9.66
CA GLY A 490 13.83 -3.55 8.91
C GLY A 490 14.70 -4.78 9.15
N ASN A 491 15.57 -4.76 10.17
CA ASN A 491 16.46 -5.87 10.54
C ASN A 491 16.44 -6.20 12.05
N GLY A 492 15.45 -5.67 12.77
CA GLY A 492 15.36 -5.73 14.23
C GLY A 492 16.29 -4.78 14.98
N ASP A 493 16.87 -3.79 14.30
CA ASP A 493 17.45 -2.63 14.96
C ASP A 493 16.56 -1.40 14.72
N PHE A 494 16.63 -0.44 15.64
CA PHE A 494 15.88 0.81 15.56
C PHE A 494 16.81 2.03 15.58
N ASP A 495 16.50 3.03 14.76
CA ASP A 495 16.98 4.39 14.97
C ASP A 495 16.23 5.00 16.16
N TYR A 496 16.96 5.61 17.09
CA TYR A 496 16.41 6.17 18.31
C TYR A 496 16.49 7.69 18.31
N VAL A 497 15.37 8.36 18.58
CA VAL A 497 15.30 9.82 18.72
C VAL A 497 14.58 10.18 20.02
N GLN A 498 15.21 11.02 20.84
CA GLN A 498 14.60 11.61 22.03
C GLN A 498 14.11 13.02 21.72
N ILE A 499 12.83 13.28 21.95
CA ILE A 499 12.19 14.56 21.64
C ILE A 499 11.66 15.15 22.94
N SER A 500 12.22 16.27 23.38
CA SER A 500 11.75 16.99 24.56
C SER A 500 10.77 18.08 24.14
N ILE A 501 9.53 18.01 24.63
CA ILE A 501 8.51 19.03 24.37
C ILE A 501 8.78 20.23 25.30
N PRO A 502 8.91 21.46 24.76
CA PRO A 502 9.19 22.64 25.57
C PRO A 502 8.03 22.96 26.54
N SER A 503 8.33 23.07 27.84
CA SER A 503 7.41 23.47 28.94
C SER A 503 7.54 24.99 29.20
N PRO A 504 6.45 25.77 29.48
CA PRO A 504 5.27 25.40 30.26
C PRO A 504 3.92 25.84 29.63
N THR A 505 3.55 25.33 28.47
CA THR A 505 2.13 25.37 28.06
C THR A 505 1.37 24.30 28.87
N PRO A 506 0.27 24.65 29.58
CA PRO A 506 -0.53 23.66 30.29
C PRO A 506 -0.96 22.52 29.37
N GLY A 507 -0.79 21.26 29.80
CA GLY A 507 -1.28 20.08 29.07
C GLY A 507 -0.24 19.26 28.29
N TRP A 508 1.00 19.75 28.10
CA TRP A 508 2.08 19.02 27.41
C TRP A 508 2.94 18.14 28.32
N ASN A 509 2.45 17.87 29.54
CA ASN A 509 3.02 16.86 30.41
C ASN A 509 2.08 15.66 30.36
N PHE A 510 2.50 14.62 29.66
CA PHE A 510 1.82 13.34 29.55
C PHE A 510 1.53 12.76 30.95
N GLY A 511 2.40 13.01 31.93
CA GLY A 511 2.32 12.43 33.26
C GLY A 511 3.19 11.18 33.41
N THR A 512 3.06 10.52 34.56
CA THR A 512 3.75 9.28 34.92
C THR A 512 2.77 8.37 35.68
N PRO A 513 1.98 7.51 35.00
CA PRO A 513 1.98 7.24 33.55
C PRO A 513 1.09 8.21 32.75
N PRO A 514 1.34 8.34 31.44
CA PRO A 514 0.45 9.02 30.50
C PRO A 514 -1.02 8.63 30.59
N THR A 515 -1.30 7.34 30.80
CA THR A 515 -2.65 6.77 30.85
C THR A 515 -3.52 7.21 32.02
N THR A 516 -2.93 7.90 33.02
CA THR A 516 -3.70 8.53 34.13
C THR A 516 -4.22 9.91 33.79
N SER A 517 -3.95 10.40 32.58
CA SER A 517 -4.37 11.73 32.15
C SER A 517 -4.72 11.80 30.67
N PHE A 518 -4.30 10.84 29.85
CA PHE A 518 -4.57 10.85 28.42
C PHE A 518 -4.78 9.44 27.86
N ASP A 519 -5.72 9.33 26.92
CA ASP A 519 -5.75 8.26 25.93
C ASP A 519 -5.00 8.71 24.67
N VAL A 520 -4.39 7.75 23.96
CA VAL A 520 -3.79 7.97 22.63
C VAL A 520 -4.67 7.39 21.55
N VAL A 521 -4.81 8.14 20.46
CA VAL A 521 -5.21 7.61 19.16
C VAL A 521 -4.09 7.88 18.16
N ALA A 522 -3.55 6.82 17.57
CA ALA A 522 -2.58 6.90 16.48
C ALA A 522 -3.28 6.70 15.13
N GLY A 523 -2.73 7.32 14.10
CA GLY A 523 -3.26 7.23 12.73
C GLY A 523 -2.85 8.44 11.90
N ASP A 524 -3.09 8.41 10.59
CA ASP A 524 -2.78 9.53 9.70
C ASP A 524 -3.91 10.57 9.76
N PHE A 525 -3.73 11.66 10.51
CA PHE A 525 -4.76 12.70 10.68
C PHE A 525 -4.66 13.77 9.58
N ASN A 526 -3.48 13.95 8.97
CA ASN A 526 -3.21 14.98 7.97
C ASN A 526 -3.23 14.47 6.51
N LEU A 527 -3.39 13.16 6.30
CA LEU A 527 -3.39 12.44 5.03
C LEU A 527 -2.06 12.62 4.27
N ASP A 528 -0.93 12.61 4.99
CA ASP A 528 0.41 12.75 4.40
C ASP A 528 1.14 11.41 4.20
N GLY A 529 0.51 10.30 4.57
CA GLY A 529 1.04 8.95 4.47
C GLY A 529 1.94 8.54 5.64
N ARG A 530 2.03 9.35 6.70
CA ARG A 530 2.72 9.02 7.94
C ARG A 530 1.70 8.86 9.06
N SER A 531 2.04 8.01 10.01
CA SER A 531 1.29 7.95 11.26
C SER A 531 1.55 9.21 12.08
N ASP A 532 0.48 9.79 12.58
CA ASP A 532 0.46 10.83 13.60
C ASP A 532 -0.11 10.23 14.90
N PHE A 533 -0.27 11.07 15.92
CA PHE A 533 -1.10 10.70 17.05
C PHE A 533 -1.73 11.92 17.74
N VAL A 534 -2.82 11.67 18.46
CA VAL A 534 -3.49 12.65 19.31
C VAL A 534 -3.61 12.13 20.73
N LEU A 535 -3.52 13.04 21.69
CA LEU A 535 -3.84 12.80 23.10
C LEU A 535 -5.19 13.43 23.42
N ILE A 536 -6.06 12.62 24.03
CA ILE A 536 -7.40 12.99 24.44
C ILE A 536 -7.49 12.85 25.96
N GLY A 537 -7.85 13.94 26.65
CA GLY A 537 -8.00 13.97 28.11
C GLY A 537 -7.30 15.15 28.79
N GLY A 538 -7.00 14.98 30.07
CA GLY A 538 -6.31 15.93 30.94
C GLY A 538 -7.26 16.91 31.65
N ASN A 539 -6.69 17.95 32.27
CA ASN A 539 -7.45 18.94 33.05
C ASN A 539 -8.17 20.01 32.19
N GLY A 540 -8.17 19.90 30.85
CA GLY A 540 -8.69 20.93 29.96
C GLY A 540 -9.39 20.38 28.72
N PRO A 541 -10.26 21.17 28.08
CA PRO A 541 -11.03 20.78 26.90
C PRO A 541 -10.15 20.87 25.63
N TYR A 542 -9.07 20.08 25.56
CA TYR A 542 -8.10 20.16 24.47
C TYR A 542 -7.77 18.80 23.87
N ILE A 543 -7.48 18.81 22.56
CA ILE A 543 -6.80 17.75 21.82
C ILE A 543 -5.34 18.17 21.69
N TYR A 544 -4.41 17.31 22.09
CA TYR A 544 -2.98 17.54 21.86
C TYR A 544 -2.54 16.68 20.69
N GLN A 545 -2.38 17.31 19.53
CA GLN A 545 -2.04 16.64 18.28
C GLN A 545 -0.54 16.68 18.02
N PHE A 546 -0.01 15.60 17.48
CA PHE A 546 1.37 15.42 17.08
C PHE A 546 1.42 14.88 15.65
N LEU A 547 1.63 15.76 14.68
CA LEU A 547 1.77 15.41 13.27
C LEU A 547 3.23 15.08 12.95
N SER A 548 3.49 13.91 12.39
CA SER A 548 4.85 13.48 12.08
C SER A 548 5.43 14.25 10.91
N ARG A 549 6.70 14.69 11.04
CA ARG A 549 7.45 15.29 9.94
C ARG A 549 8.29 14.28 9.17
N GLY A 550 8.26 13.01 9.57
CA GLY A 550 9.02 11.91 8.98
C GLY A 550 10.53 11.91 9.25
N ASP A 551 11.09 13.03 9.73
CA ASP A 551 12.51 13.21 10.06
C ASP A 551 12.86 12.86 11.51
N GLY A 552 11.94 12.20 12.23
CA GLY A 552 12.05 11.91 13.64
C GLY A 552 11.61 13.07 14.55
N THR A 553 10.94 14.09 14.01
CA THR A 553 10.32 15.17 14.77
C THR A 553 8.82 15.31 14.49
N PHE A 554 8.11 16.03 15.36
CA PHE A 554 6.66 16.24 15.25
C PHE A 554 6.33 17.74 15.21
N ALA A 555 5.34 18.12 14.40
CA ALA A 555 4.59 19.35 14.62
C ALA A 555 3.55 19.07 15.70
N TYR A 556 3.48 19.90 16.74
CA TYR A 556 2.56 19.64 17.85
C TYR A 556 1.64 20.84 18.11
N ASN A 557 0.34 20.57 18.19
CA ASN A 557 -0.73 21.57 18.28
C ASN A 557 -1.61 21.32 19.51
N THR A 558 -2.01 22.39 20.21
CA THR A 558 -3.12 22.33 21.19
C THR A 558 -4.37 22.86 20.51
N LEU A 559 -5.33 21.98 20.26
CA LEU A 559 -6.58 22.33 19.61
C LEU A 559 -7.71 22.33 20.64
N PRO A 560 -8.60 23.33 20.65
CA PRO A 560 -9.78 23.28 21.50
C PRO A 560 -10.64 22.10 21.09
N MET A 561 -11.17 21.37 22.08
CA MET A 561 -12.22 20.39 21.84
C MET A 561 -13.41 21.09 21.18
N PRO A 562 -14.02 20.49 20.15
CA PRO A 562 -15.19 21.08 19.53
C PRO A 562 -16.30 21.33 20.57
N ASN A 563 -16.95 22.49 20.49
CA ASN A 563 -17.95 22.97 21.46
C ASN A 563 -17.42 23.20 22.89
N ASN A 564 -16.10 23.37 23.09
CA ASN A 564 -15.45 23.55 24.40
C ASN A 564 -15.78 22.42 25.40
N TRP A 565 -16.08 21.24 24.90
CA TRP A 565 -16.45 20.13 25.74
C TRP A 565 -15.22 19.54 26.44
N ASN A 566 -15.35 19.17 27.71
CA ASN A 566 -14.29 18.58 28.51
C ASN A 566 -14.66 17.12 28.81
N PHE A 567 -13.83 16.20 28.31
CA PHE A 567 -13.98 14.76 28.49
C PHE A 567 -13.60 14.29 29.91
N GLY A 568 -12.95 15.12 30.72
CA GLY A 568 -12.39 14.69 32.01
C GLY A 568 -11.02 14.03 31.85
N ALA A 569 -10.43 13.60 32.97
CA ALA A 569 -9.14 12.91 32.98
C ALA A 569 -9.37 11.38 32.93
N PRO A 570 -8.79 10.65 31.96
CA PRO A 570 -8.80 9.19 31.94
C PRO A 570 -7.94 8.62 33.08
N PRO A 571 -8.22 7.39 33.55
CA PRO A 571 -9.45 6.66 33.33
C PRO A 571 -10.46 7.08 34.40
N ASP A 572 -11.44 7.91 34.07
CA ASP A 572 -12.70 7.80 34.81
C ASP A 572 -13.43 6.57 34.25
N ALA A 573 -14.09 5.80 35.11
CA ALA A 573 -14.55 4.44 34.78
C ALA A 573 -15.71 4.38 33.75
N ASN A 574 -16.00 5.49 33.05
CA ASN A 574 -17.27 5.75 32.39
C ASN A 574 -17.17 6.03 30.89
N TYR A 575 -15.97 6.27 30.33
CA TYR A 575 -15.81 6.46 28.88
C TYR A 575 -14.71 5.58 28.24
N PHE A 576 -14.81 5.37 26.92
CA PHE A 576 -13.85 4.64 26.10
C PHE A 576 -13.55 5.44 24.83
N VAL A 577 -12.27 5.71 24.55
CA VAL A 577 -11.79 6.40 23.35
C VAL A 577 -11.30 5.38 22.32
N PHE A 578 -11.65 5.59 21.05
CA PHE A 578 -11.19 4.76 19.96
C PHE A 578 -11.00 5.54 18.67
N GLY A 579 -10.04 5.11 17.85
CA GLY A 579 -9.71 5.72 16.55
C GLY A 579 -10.20 4.91 15.38
N GLY A 580 -10.46 5.57 14.26
CA GLY A 580 -10.84 4.94 13.00
C GLY A 580 -11.18 5.99 11.96
N ASP A 581 -11.25 5.63 10.69
CA ASP A 581 -11.80 6.50 9.64
C ASP A 581 -13.33 6.31 9.60
N PHE A 582 -14.09 7.12 10.33
CA PHE A 582 -15.54 6.94 10.44
C PHE A 582 -16.28 7.56 9.26
N ASN A 583 -15.71 8.59 8.62
CA ASN A 583 -16.33 9.29 7.50
C ASN A 583 -15.89 8.74 6.12
N GLY A 584 -14.87 7.90 6.08
CA GLY A 584 -14.31 7.28 4.89
C GLY A 584 -13.41 8.22 4.07
N ASP A 585 -12.92 9.32 4.64
CA ASP A 585 -12.12 10.32 3.92
C ASP A 585 -10.61 10.01 3.92
N GLY A 586 -10.20 8.91 4.56
CA GLY A 586 -8.83 8.42 4.67
C GLY A 586 -8.05 9.00 5.82
N ARG A 587 -8.58 10.03 6.50
CA ARG A 587 -7.99 10.56 7.73
C ARG A 587 -8.45 9.72 8.90
N SER A 588 -7.59 9.65 9.89
CA SER A 588 -7.98 9.08 11.17
C SER A 588 -8.89 10.05 11.90
N ASP A 589 -10.03 9.54 12.33
CA ASP A 589 -10.97 10.19 13.24
C ASP A 589 -10.85 9.53 14.63
N PHE A 590 -11.63 10.03 15.58
CA PHE A 590 -11.81 9.34 16.85
C PHE A 590 -13.24 9.46 17.35
N ALA A 591 -13.64 8.53 18.19
CA ALA A 591 -14.91 8.54 18.87
C ALA A 591 -14.73 8.26 20.36
N LEU A 592 -15.65 8.84 21.14
CA LEU A 592 -15.79 8.54 22.56
C LEU A 592 -17.15 7.92 22.79
N MET A 593 -17.21 6.87 23.60
CA MET A 593 -18.47 6.34 24.09
C MET A 593 -18.60 6.65 25.58
N ASP A 594 -19.73 7.25 25.99
CA ASP A 594 -20.09 7.57 27.38
C ASP A 594 -21.61 7.54 27.57
N ASN A 595 -22.07 7.02 28.71
CA ASN A 595 -23.48 7.02 29.14
C ASN A 595 -24.50 6.64 28.06
N GLY A 596 -24.15 5.65 27.22
CA GLY A 596 -25.00 5.16 26.12
C GLY A 596 -25.06 6.06 24.88
N TYR A 597 -24.11 7.00 24.74
CA TYR A 597 -23.89 7.81 23.55
C TYR A 597 -22.52 7.52 22.96
N ILE A 598 -22.41 7.74 21.65
CA ILE A 598 -21.15 7.80 20.92
C ILE A 598 -20.99 9.22 20.40
N TYR A 599 -19.80 9.77 20.58
CA TYR A 599 -19.43 11.11 20.21
C TYR A 599 -18.29 11.02 19.20
N THR A 600 -18.64 11.08 17.92
CA THR A 600 -17.70 10.93 16.81
C THR A 600 -17.12 12.29 16.44
N VAL A 601 -15.81 12.38 16.32
CA VAL A 601 -15.07 13.59 15.97
C VAL A 601 -14.19 13.31 14.76
N ALA A 602 -14.51 13.95 13.64
CA ALA A 602 -13.78 13.76 12.40
C ALA A 602 -12.64 14.77 12.21
N ALA A 603 -11.52 14.34 11.65
CA ALA A 603 -10.43 15.21 11.24
C ALA A 603 -10.80 15.95 9.95
N ASN A 604 -10.61 17.27 9.90
CA ASN A 604 -10.97 18.05 8.71
C ASN A 604 -9.78 18.22 7.77
N GLY A 605 -9.97 18.08 6.45
CA GLY A 605 -8.93 18.44 5.49
C GLY A 605 -9.28 18.25 4.02
N GLY A 606 -8.30 18.57 3.16
CA GLY A 606 -8.35 18.28 1.72
C GLY A 606 -7.91 16.84 1.40
N SER A 607 -7.75 16.54 0.11
CA SER A 607 -7.37 15.21 -0.39
C SER A 607 -5.86 14.90 -0.30
N GLY A 608 -5.14 15.49 0.67
CA GLY A 608 -3.69 15.33 0.81
C GLY A 608 -2.87 16.17 -0.18
N ASP A 609 -1.58 15.88 -0.28
CA ASP A 609 -0.65 16.56 -1.22
C ASP A 609 -0.84 16.05 -2.66
N LEU A 610 -2.03 16.25 -3.23
CA LEU A 610 -2.36 15.92 -4.62
C LEU A 610 -2.37 17.17 -5.50
N VAL A 611 -1.88 17.07 -6.74
CA VAL A 611 -1.96 18.16 -7.72
C VAL A 611 -3.43 18.45 -8.04
N SER A 612 -3.90 19.65 -7.72
CA SER A 612 -5.27 20.10 -7.95
C SER A 612 -5.42 20.90 -9.24
N GLN A 613 -4.34 21.53 -9.72
CA GLN A 613 -4.35 22.25 -10.98
C GLN A 613 -2.98 22.28 -11.65
N VAL A 614 -2.97 22.14 -12.98
CA VAL A 614 -1.82 22.44 -13.83
C VAL A 614 -2.18 23.59 -14.74
N THR A 615 -1.35 24.63 -14.78
CA THR A 615 -1.49 25.76 -15.72
C THR A 615 -0.28 25.78 -16.64
N SER A 616 -0.50 25.64 -17.94
CA SER A 616 0.58 25.75 -18.93
C SER A 616 1.11 27.19 -19.01
N GLY A 617 2.31 27.37 -19.59
CA GLY A 617 2.85 28.70 -19.89
C GLY A 617 1.97 29.57 -20.81
N LEU A 618 0.97 29.00 -21.48
CA LEU A 618 0.00 29.74 -22.30
C LEU A 618 -1.27 30.13 -21.53
N GLY A 619 -1.36 29.83 -20.23
CA GLY A 619 -2.52 30.12 -19.38
C GLY A 619 -3.67 29.11 -19.50
N VAL A 620 -3.50 28.02 -20.26
CA VAL A 620 -4.46 26.91 -20.34
C VAL A 620 -4.37 26.08 -19.06
N THR A 621 -5.51 25.88 -18.40
CA THR A 621 -5.62 25.17 -17.11
C THR A 621 -6.18 23.77 -17.26
N ALA A 622 -5.71 22.84 -16.44
CA ALA A 622 -6.31 21.54 -16.16
C ALA A 622 -6.54 21.44 -14.65
N THR A 623 -7.80 21.47 -14.20
CA THR A 623 -8.17 21.34 -12.79
C THR A 623 -8.66 19.92 -12.52
N ILE A 624 -8.14 19.30 -11.46
CA ILE A 624 -8.41 17.92 -11.08
C ILE A 624 -9.14 17.92 -9.74
N THR A 625 -10.25 17.20 -9.66
CA THR A 625 -10.96 16.94 -8.40
C THR A 625 -10.85 15.46 -8.08
N TYR A 626 -10.65 15.14 -6.80
CA TYR A 626 -10.50 13.79 -6.30
C TYR A 626 -11.68 13.40 -5.40
N ALA A 627 -11.93 12.09 -5.28
CA ALA A 627 -12.82 11.53 -4.28
C ALA A 627 -12.29 10.14 -3.85
N PRO A 628 -12.47 9.73 -2.59
CA PRO A 628 -12.07 8.41 -2.13
C PRO A 628 -13.01 7.32 -2.67
N LEU A 629 -12.55 6.06 -2.78
CA LEU A 629 -13.40 4.94 -3.21
C LEU A 629 -14.54 4.63 -2.24
N THR A 630 -14.47 5.10 -0.99
CA THR A 630 -15.59 5.06 -0.02
C THR A 630 -16.80 5.89 -0.48
N SER A 631 -16.61 6.81 -1.44
CA SER A 631 -17.69 7.60 -2.01
C SER A 631 -18.43 6.82 -3.11
N GLY A 632 -19.69 6.44 -2.83
CA GLY A 632 -20.58 5.82 -3.82
C GLY A 632 -20.89 6.69 -5.05
N SER A 633 -20.49 7.96 -5.05
CA SER A 633 -20.61 8.84 -6.21
C SER A 633 -19.55 8.58 -7.30
N VAL A 634 -18.40 8.00 -6.92
CA VAL A 634 -17.26 7.76 -7.81
C VAL A 634 -16.99 6.26 -8.01
N TYR A 635 -17.28 5.43 -7.00
CA TYR A 635 -16.91 4.02 -7.00
C TYR A 635 -18.10 3.09 -6.72
N SER A 636 -18.03 1.88 -7.28
CA SER A 636 -18.94 0.77 -6.94
C SER A 636 -18.14 -0.51 -6.74
N ARG A 637 -18.20 -1.06 -5.52
CA ARG A 637 -17.54 -2.32 -5.15
C ARG A 637 -18.26 -3.51 -5.78
N ASP A 638 -17.51 -4.52 -6.20
CA ASP A 638 -18.07 -5.83 -6.54
C ASP A 638 -18.28 -6.66 -5.24
N ALA A 639 -18.95 -7.81 -5.34
CA ALA A 639 -19.17 -8.72 -4.20
C ALA A 639 -19.03 -10.18 -4.64
N ASN A 640 -18.02 -10.47 -5.47
CA ASN A 640 -17.83 -11.75 -6.15
C ASN A 640 -16.39 -12.27 -6.11
N ALA A 641 -15.49 -11.60 -5.40
CA ALA A 641 -14.15 -12.11 -5.16
C ALA A 641 -14.19 -13.38 -4.30
N SER A 642 -13.14 -14.18 -4.44
CA SER A 642 -12.91 -15.37 -3.64
C SER A 642 -11.44 -15.42 -3.28
N TYR A 643 -11.13 -15.74 -2.03
CA TYR A 643 -9.75 -15.88 -1.55
C TYR A 643 -8.87 -16.66 -2.56
N PRO A 644 -7.65 -16.18 -2.85
CA PRO A 644 -6.93 -15.06 -2.21
C PRO A 644 -7.25 -13.67 -2.78
N ILE A 645 -8.28 -13.55 -3.62
CA ILE A 645 -8.69 -12.27 -4.17
C ILE A 645 -9.78 -11.66 -3.28
N GLN A 646 -9.65 -10.37 -3.00
CA GLN A 646 -10.61 -9.59 -2.19
C GLN A 646 -11.18 -8.42 -3.01
N ASP A 647 -12.47 -8.14 -2.82
CA ASP A 647 -13.12 -6.94 -3.36
C ASP A 647 -12.82 -5.74 -2.44
N MET A 648 -12.17 -4.71 -2.98
CA MET A 648 -11.63 -3.60 -2.19
C MET A 648 -12.58 -2.40 -2.15
N GLN A 649 -12.73 -1.81 -0.98
CA GLN A 649 -13.24 -0.45 -0.82
C GLN A 649 -12.50 0.19 0.35
N MET A 650 -11.57 1.09 0.03
CA MET A 650 -10.71 1.80 0.97
C MET A 650 -10.70 3.29 0.62
N ALA A 651 -10.22 4.15 1.51
CA ALA A 651 -10.12 5.59 1.26
C ALA A 651 -8.99 5.99 0.28
N LEU A 652 -8.81 5.24 -0.81
CA LEU A 652 -7.91 5.59 -1.90
C LEU A 652 -8.53 6.68 -2.75
N TYR A 653 -7.86 7.82 -2.88
CA TYR A 653 -8.33 8.93 -3.71
C TYR A 653 -8.09 8.66 -5.19
N VAL A 654 -9.16 8.77 -5.98
CA VAL A 654 -9.13 8.71 -7.44
C VAL A 654 -9.63 10.01 -8.04
N THR A 655 -9.22 10.31 -9.27
CA THR A 655 -9.77 11.43 -10.03
C THR A 655 -11.27 11.24 -10.20
N SER A 656 -12.10 12.14 -9.68
CA SER A 656 -13.55 12.13 -9.86
C SER A 656 -14.00 13.06 -10.99
N ARG A 657 -13.22 14.12 -11.26
CA ARG A 657 -13.50 15.10 -12.31
C ARG A 657 -12.23 15.74 -12.86
N LEU A 658 -12.26 16.06 -14.15
CA LEU A 658 -11.24 16.82 -14.85
C LEU A 658 -11.90 17.98 -15.62
N ASP A 659 -11.45 19.21 -15.36
CA ASP A 659 -11.88 20.42 -16.06
C ASP A 659 -10.69 21.00 -16.86
N LEU A 660 -10.78 20.93 -18.19
CA LEU A 660 -9.77 21.40 -19.12
C LEU A 660 -10.21 22.72 -19.78
N SER A 661 -9.35 23.72 -19.79
CA SER A 661 -9.59 24.92 -20.60
C SER A 661 -9.62 24.57 -22.09
N ASN A 662 -10.61 25.12 -22.81
CA ASN A 662 -10.74 24.94 -24.26
C ASN A 662 -9.89 25.93 -25.08
N GLY A 663 -9.08 26.77 -24.43
CA GLY A 663 -8.22 27.76 -25.07
C GLY A 663 -8.93 29.00 -25.64
N VAL A 664 -10.27 29.09 -25.55
CA VAL A 664 -11.07 30.23 -26.02
C VAL A 664 -12.00 30.80 -24.93
N GLY A 665 -11.70 30.52 -23.66
CA GLY A 665 -12.41 31.07 -22.50
C GLY A 665 -13.52 30.19 -21.91
N GLY A 666 -13.68 28.95 -22.41
CA GLY A 666 -14.57 27.94 -21.83
C GLY A 666 -13.82 26.72 -21.28
N THR A 667 -14.59 25.74 -20.82
CA THR A 667 -14.09 24.52 -20.16
C THR A 667 -14.72 23.27 -20.77
N TYR A 668 -13.91 22.24 -21.00
CA TYR A 668 -14.33 20.86 -21.24
C TYR A 668 -14.24 20.10 -19.93
N SER A 669 -15.37 19.54 -19.48
CA SER A 669 -15.46 18.87 -18.19
C SER A 669 -15.78 17.39 -18.39
N SER A 670 -15.01 16.52 -17.72
CA SER A 670 -15.26 15.08 -17.69
C SER A 670 -15.39 14.58 -16.26
N SER A 671 -16.37 13.71 -15.99
CA SER A 671 -16.45 12.96 -14.74
C SER A 671 -15.93 11.53 -14.92
N TYR A 672 -15.40 10.97 -13.85
CA TYR A 672 -14.80 9.64 -13.82
C TYR A 672 -15.54 8.78 -12.80
N ASN A 673 -15.80 7.53 -13.16
CA ASN A 673 -16.37 6.51 -12.29
C ASN A 673 -15.58 5.21 -12.41
N TYR A 674 -15.49 4.45 -11.32
CA TYR A 674 -14.69 3.24 -11.22
C TYR A 674 -15.53 2.12 -10.62
N ALA A 675 -15.25 0.86 -10.96
CA ALA A 675 -15.90 -0.27 -10.31
C ALA A 675 -15.01 -1.51 -10.21
N GLY A 676 -15.28 -2.33 -9.18
CA GLY A 676 -14.67 -3.64 -8.99
C GLY A 676 -13.15 -3.59 -8.80
N ALA A 677 -12.65 -2.77 -7.87
CA ALA A 677 -11.25 -2.78 -7.45
C ALA A 677 -10.97 -4.08 -6.69
N LYS A 678 -9.86 -4.77 -7.00
CA LYS A 678 -9.50 -6.04 -6.35
C LYS A 678 -8.05 -6.08 -5.89
N LEU A 679 -7.80 -6.79 -4.79
CA LEU A 679 -6.48 -7.07 -4.24
C LEU A 679 -6.23 -8.58 -4.25
N ASP A 680 -5.03 -9.02 -4.62
CA ASP A 680 -4.57 -10.40 -4.46
C ASP A 680 -3.61 -10.47 -3.27
N THR A 681 -4.06 -11.09 -2.18
CA THR A 681 -3.29 -11.23 -0.93
C THR A 681 -2.18 -12.28 -1.04
N SER A 682 -2.20 -13.13 -2.08
CA SER A 682 -1.14 -14.12 -2.32
C SER A 682 0.12 -13.52 -2.95
N GLY A 683 0.09 -12.24 -3.33
CA GLY A 683 1.29 -11.48 -3.67
C GLY A 683 1.34 -10.66 -4.92
N ARG A 684 0.26 -10.65 -5.68
CA ARG A 684 0.18 -9.80 -6.87
C ARG A 684 -0.26 -8.38 -6.53
N GLY A 685 -0.73 -8.15 -5.31
CA GLY A 685 -1.12 -6.85 -4.82
C GLY A 685 -2.35 -6.34 -5.56
N PHE A 686 -2.41 -5.03 -5.78
CA PHE A 686 -3.58 -4.39 -6.37
C PHE A 686 -3.74 -4.77 -7.85
N LEU A 687 -4.87 -5.40 -8.20
CA LEU A 687 -5.17 -5.89 -9.55
C LEU A 687 -5.81 -4.81 -10.44
N GLY A 688 -5.95 -3.58 -9.95
CA GLY A 688 -6.63 -2.49 -10.63
C GLY A 688 -8.15 -2.57 -10.51
N PHE A 689 -8.85 -1.77 -11.31
CA PHE A 689 -10.32 -1.74 -11.39
C PHE A 689 -10.82 -2.64 -12.52
N ARG A 690 -11.92 -3.36 -12.30
CA ARG A 690 -12.64 -4.06 -13.37
C ARG A 690 -13.17 -3.10 -14.41
N GLN A 691 -13.58 -1.90 -14.02
CA GLN A 691 -14.20 -0.93 -14.93
C GLN A 691 -13.80 0.51 -14.61
N MET A 692 -13.60 1.30 -15.66
CA MET A 692 -13.47 2.77 -15.61
C MET A 692 -14.42 3.39 -16.64
N THR A 693 -15.19 4.38 -16.24
CA THR A 693 -16.10 5.14 -17.09
C THR A 693 -15.72 6.62 -17.07
N VAL A 694 -15.51 7.21 -18.24
CA VAL A 694 -15.27 8.65 -18.41
C VAL A 694 -16.47 9.23 -19.13
N ARG A 695 -17.12 10.22 -18.53
CA ARG A 695 -18.28 10.91 -19.11
C ARG A 695 -17.93 12.35 -19.43
N ASP A 696 -18.06 12.71 -20.69
CA ASP A 696 -18.04 14.11 -21.12
C ASP A 696 -19.35 14.79 -20.67
N LEU A 697 -19.24 15.83 -19.85
CA LEU A 697 -20.39 16.53 -19.28
C LEU A 697 -21.09 17.48 -20.25
N ALA A 698 -20.43 17.87 -21.36
CA ALA A 698 -21.03 18.72 -22.39
C ALA A 698 -21.91 17.90 -23.34
N THR A 699 -21.46 16.70 -23.72
CA THR A 699 -22.16 15.83 -24.67
C THR A 699 -23.01 14.76 -24.00
N GLY A 700 -22.70 14.41 -22.74
CA GLY A 700 -23.31 13.28 -22.03
C GLY A 700 -22.78 11.91 -22.48
N ILE A 701 -21.84 11.87 -23.44
CA ILE A 701 -21.23 10.62 -23.94
C ILE A 701 -20.38 10.01 -22.84
N ALA A 702 -20.53 8.71 -22.62
CA ALA A 702 -19.73 7.94 -21.67
C ALA A 702 -18.92 6.85 -22.37
N ASP A 703 -17.62 6.85 -22.13
CA ASP A 703 -16.68 5.82 -22.55
C ASP A 703 -16.36 4.92 -21.36
N THR A 704 -16.76 3.65 -21.42
CA THR A 704 -16.56 2.65 -20.37
C THR A 704 -15.56 1.61 -20.85
N THR A 705 -14.45 1.43 -20.14
CA THR A 705 -13.46 0.38 -20.39
C THR A 705 -13.55 -0.67 -19.29
N THR A 706 -13.65 -1.94 -19.67
CA THR A 706 -13.65 -3.09 -18.74
C THR A 706 -12.34 -3.84 -18.89
N PHE A 707 -11.66 -4.09 -17.77
CA PHE A 707 -10.36 -4.75 -17.70
C PHE A 707 -10.47 -6.16 -17.13
N ARG A 708 -9.52 -7.01 -17.51
CA ARG A 708 -9.29 -8.32 -16.91
C ARG A 708 -8.50 -8.13 -15.62
N GLN A 709 -8.85 -8.90 -14.59
CA GLN A 709 -8.16 -8.91 -13.28
C GLN A 709 -7.63 -10.30 -12.94
N ASP A 710 -7.89 -11.30 -13.77
CA ASP A 710 -7.37 -12.65 -13.63
C ASP A 710 -5.98 -12.76 -14.25
N PHE A 711 -5.04 -13.35 -13.51
CA PHE A 711 -3.68 -13.57 -13.97
C PHE A 711 -3.62 -14.62 -15.11
N PRO A 712 -2.81 -14.43 -16.17
CA PRO A 712 -1.85 -13.35 -16.43
C PRO A 712 -2.40 -12.17 -17.26
N PHE A 713 -3.72 -11.98 -17.31
CA PHE A 713 -4.35 -10.96 -18.14
C PHE A 713 -4.60 -9.63 -17.40
N VAL A 714 -4.08 -9.49 -16.17
CA VAL A 714 -4.32 -8.32 -15.31
C VAL A 714 -4.05 -7.01 -16.05
N GLY A 715 -5.02 -6.10 -16.03
CA GLY A 715 -4.95 -4.78 -16.69
C GLY A 715 -5.24 -4.79 -18.19
N MET A 716 -5.43 -5.95 -18.82
CA MET A 716 -5.78 -6.02 -20.25
C MET A 716 -7.25 -5.67 -20.48
N VAL A 717 -7.54 -4.91 -21.54
CA VAL A 717 -8.91 -4.51 -21.89
C VAL A 717 -9.71 -5.75 -22.34
N SER A 718 -10.74 -6.11 -21.59
CA SER A 718 -11.71 -7.15 -21.94
C SER A 718 -12.75 -6.62 -22.93
N SER A 719 -13.27 -5.41 -22.68
CA SER A 719 -14.22 -4.74 -23.56
C SER A 719 -14.18 -3.23 -23.37
N ALA A 720 -14.68 -2.49 -24.36
CA ALA A 720 -14.92 -1.06 -24.24
C ALA A 720 -16.25 -0.69 -24.89
N THR A 721 -17.03 0.19 -24.27
CA THR A 721 -18.32 0.66 -24.77
C THR A 721 -18.37 2.19 -24.75
N ARG A 722 -19.03 2.77 -25.75
CA ARG A 722 -19.32 4.19 -25.87
C ARG A 722 -20.83 4.36 -25.93
N THR A 723 -21.40 5.15 -25.04
CA THR A 723 -22.85 5.33 -24.93
C THR A 723 -23.27 6.79 -24.87
N LEU A 724 -24.49 7.07 -25.31
CA LEU A 724 -25.20 8.33 -25.10
C LEU A 724 -26.57 7.99 -24.50
N GLY A 725 -26.74 8.24 -23.20
CA GLY A 725 -27.91 7.73 -22.47
C GLY A 725 -27.98 6.20 -22.54
N ALA A 726 -29.10 5.66 -23.03
CA ALA A 726 -29.28 4.22 -23.23
C ALA A 726 -28.76 3.70 -24.58
N GLN A 727 -28.37 4.59 -25.50
CA GLN A 727 -27.91 4.20 -26.83
C GLN A 727 -26.42 3.84 -26.82
N THR A 728 -26.08 2.68 -27.40
CA THR A 728 -24.68 2.27 -27.62
C THR A 728 -24.20 2.76 -28.98
N LEU A 729 -23.31 3.75 -28.97
CA LEU A 729 -22.68 4.30 -30.18
C LEU A 729 -21.55 3.39 -30.68
N GLY A 730 -20.85 2.73 -29.76
CA GLY A 730 -19.80 1.78 -30.09
C GLY A 730 -19.58 0.77 -28.97
N GLN A 731 -19.20 -0.44 -29.32
CA GLN A 731 -18.77 -1.48 -28.38
C GLN A 731 -17.70 -2.33 -29.02
N SER A 732 -16.77 -2.82 -28.19
CA SER A 732 -15.72 -3.74 -28.59
C SER A 732 -15.47 -4.79 -27.51
N ALA A 733 -15.14 -6.01 -27.90
CA ALA A 733 -14.80 -7.12 -27.01
C ALA A 733 -13.53 -7.82 -27.49
N ASN A 734 -12.65 -8.17 -26.55
CA ASN A 734 -11.35 -8.77 -26.78
C ASN A 734 -11.28 -10.19 -26.21
N SER A 735 -10.76 -11.12 -27.01
CA SER A 735 -10.43 -12.48 -26.58
C SER A 735 -8.92 -12.66 -26.58
N TYR A 736 -8.39 -13.25 -25.51
CA TYR A 736 -6.96 -13.46 -25.33
C TYR A 736 -6.63 -14.95 -25.23
N LEU A 737 -5.39 -15.29 -25.60
CA LEU A 737 -4.77 -16.59 -25.38
C LEU A 737 -3.54 -16.40 -24.49
N CYS A 738 -3.37 -17.29 -23.50
CA CYS A 738 -2.14 -17.40 -22.73
C CYS A 738 -1.46 -18.74 -23.05
N LEU A 739 -0.17 -18.70 -23.35
CA LEU A 739 0.70 -19.86 -23.49
C LEU A 739 1.79 -19.84 -22.42
N ASN A 740 2.00 -20.96 -21.73
CA ASN A 740 3.09 -21.13 -20.79
C ASN A 740 4.42 -21.47 -21.51
N ALA A 741 5.48 -21.71 -20.74
CA ALA A 741 6.81 -22.01 -21.27
C ALA A 741 6.85 -23.25 -22.19
N SER A 742 6.00 -24.25 -21.95
CA SER A 742 5.90 -25.45 -22.79
C SER A 742 4.95 -25.30 -23.97
N GLY A 743 4.34 -24.13 -24.17
CA GLY A 743 3.31 -23.89 -25.19
C GLY A 743 1.91 -24.42 -24.83
N GLY A 744 1.69 -24.87 -23.60
CA GLY A 744 0.37 -25.23 -23.08
C GLY A 744 -0.38 -24.02 -22.51
N THR A 745 -1.63 -24.20 -22.08
CA THR A 745 -2.46 -23.11 -21.50
C THR A 745 -2.52 -23.14 -19.97
N GLY A 746 -1.89 -24.12 -19.33
CA GLY A 746 -1.89 -24.27 -17.87
C GLY A 746 -1.06 -23.21 -17.17
N ILE A 747 -1.58 -22.68 -16.06
CA ILE A 747 -0.96 -21.62 -15.26
C ILE A 747 -0.51 -22.20 -13.91
N SER A 748 0.80 -22.21 -13.68
CA SER A 748 1.45 -22.54 -12.40
C SER A 748 2.82 -21.88 -12.31
N GLN A 749 3.34 -21.58 -11.12
CA GLN A 749 4.66 -20.95 -10.97
C GLN A 749 5.78 -21.71 -11.73
N SER A 750 5.71 -23.04 -11.79
CA SER A 750 6.68 -23.89 -12.51
C SER A 750 6.55 -23.87 -14.04
N SER A 751 5.47 -23.30 -14.58
CA SER A 751 5.19 -23.22 -16.01
C SER A 751 5.47 -21.85 -16.62
N ALA A 752 5.82 -20.85 -15.80
CA ALA A 752 6.25 -19.54 -16.26
C ALA A 752 7.56 -19.63 -17.08
N PRO A 753 7.84 -18.67 -17.99
CA PRO A 753 7.07 -17.46 -18.27
C PRO A 753 5.79 -17.69 -19.11
N TYR A 754 4.88 -16.72 -19.07
CA TYR A 754 3.61 -16.73 -19.80
C TYR A 754 3.61 -15.72 -20.95
N ARG A 755 3.17 -16.16 -22.13
CA ARG A 755 2.99 -15.33 -23.32
C ARG A 755 1.51 -15.08 -23.54
N VAL A 756 1.12 -13.82 -23.57
CA VAL A 756 -0.29 -13.42 -23.71
C VAL A 756 -0.53 -12.70 -25.03
N PHE A 757 -1.58 -13.10 -25.74
CA PHE A 757 -1.89 -12.65 -27.10
C PHE A 757 -3.35 -12.25 -27.26
N LEU A 758 -3.62 -11.11 -27.91
CA LEU A 758 -4.96 -10.72 -28.34
C LEU A 758 -5.34 -11.49 -29.61
N THR A 759 -6.11 -12.56 -29.49
CA THR A 759 -6.46 -13.43 -30.62
C THR A 759 -7.65 -12.93 -31.43
N GLN A 760 -8.55 -12.17 -30.81
CA GLN A 760 -9.71 -11.60 -31.49
C GLN A 760 -10.17 -10.29 -30.84
N ASN A 761 -10.57 -9.33 -31.67
CA ASN A 761 -11.39 -8.19 -31.28
C ASN A 761 -12.67 -8.18 -32.14
N THR A 762 -13.83 -7.99 -31.53
CA THR A 762 -15.08 -7.75 -32.26
C THR A 762 -15.62 -6.39 -31.87
N SER A 763 -15.85 -5.52 -32.86
CA SER A 763 -16.34 -4.16 -32.67
C SER A 763 -17.63 -3.92 -33.46
N SER A 764 -18.61 -3.24 -32.87
CA SER A 764 -19.88 -2.89 -33.50
C SER A 764 -20.41 -1.58 -32.92
N GLY A 765 -21.44 -0.98 -33.51
CA GLY A 765 -21.99 0.27 -33.00
C GLY A 765 -23.23 0.74 -33.73
N THR A 766 -23.71 1.91 -33.34
CA THR A 766 -24.77 2.64 -34.04
C THR A 766 -24.36 4.08 -34.26
N ASP A 767 -24.79 4.69 -35.35
CA ASP A 767 -24.66 6.14 -35.54
C ASP A 767 -25.63 6.89 -34.61
N LEU A 768 -25.49 8.21 -34.48
CA LEU A 768 -26.33 9.06 -33.62
C LEU A 768 -27.81 8.99 -33.99
N ASP A 769 -28.15 8.65 -35.24
CA ASP A 769 -29.52 8.46 -35.70
C ASP A 769 -30.09 7.05 -35.40
N GLY A 770 -29.28 6.17 -34.80
CA GLY A 770 -29.63 4.79 -34.46
C GLY A 770 -29.37 3.77 -35.57
N SER A 771 -28.83 4.19 -36.72
CA SER A 771 -28.46 3.27 -37.79
C SER A 771 -27.31 2.33 -37.36
N VAL A 772 -27.44 1.05 -37.68
CA VAL A 772 -26.47 0.03 -37.25
C VAL A 772 -25.22 0.08 -38.14
N LEU A 773 -24.06 0.19 -37.51
CA LEU A 773 -22.78 0.07 -38.18
C LEU A 773 -22.38 -1.42 -38.31
N PRO A 774 -21.73 -1.82 -39.42
CA PRO A 774 -21.28 -3.19 -39.59
C PRO A 774 -20.41 -3.66 -38.42
N THR A 775 -20.67 -4.87 -37.94
CA THR A 775 -19.77 -5.52 -36.98
C THR A 775 -18.46 -5.87 -37.67
N VAL A 776 -17.34 -5.48 -37.10
CA VAL A 776 -15.99 -5.77 -37.58
C VAL A 776 -15.34 -6.74 -36.62
N THR A 777 -14.94 -7.90 -37.11
CA THR A 777 -14.14 -8.89 -36.36
C THR A 777 -12.71 -8.86 -36.87
N THR A 778 -11.76 -8.60 -35.98
CA THR A 778 -10.32 -8.72 -36.23
C THR A 778 -9.80 -9.98 -35.53
N THR A 779 -9.19 -10.92 -36.24
CA THR A 779 -8.50 -12.08 -35.64
C THR A 779 -7.01 -12.03 -35.90
N ASN A 780 -6.22 -12.41 -34.90
CA ASN A 780 -4.76 -12.42 -34.97
C ASN A 780 -4.21 -13.83 -34.71
N GLN A 781 -3.18 -14.20 -35.45
CA GLN A 781 -2.32 -15.35 -35.18
C GLN A 781 -0.90 -14.85 -34.92
N TYR A 782 -0.19 -15.50 -34.01
CA TYR A 782 1.16 -15.11 -33.59
C TYR A 782 2.15 -16.25 -33.78
N ASP A 783 3.43 -15.92 -33.97
CA ASP A 783 4.54 -16.86 -33.78
C ASP A 783 4.93 -16.96 -32.29
N ASP A 784 5.93 -17.80 -31.98
CA ASP A 784 6.42 -18.02 -30.62
C ASP A 784 7.03 -16.78 -29.95
N PHE A 785 7.34 -15.74 -30.72
CA PHE A 785 7.93 -14.47 -30.27
C PHE A 785 6.90 -13.34 -30.25
N GLY A 786 5.61 -13.66 -30.37
CA GLY A 786 4.51 -12.70 -30.33
C GLY A 786 4.46 -11.76 -31.53
N ASN A 787 4.94 -12.19 -32.70
CA ASN A 787 4.80 -11.44 -33.94
C ASN A 787 3.51 -11.87 -34.65
N ALA A 788 2.63 -10.93 -34.98
CA ALA A 788 1.35 -11.22 -35.63
C ALA A 788 1.57 -11.72 -37.06
N THR A 789 1.55 -13.04 -37.27
CA THR A 789 1.77 -13.74 -38.56
C THR A 789 0.57 -13.65 -39.48
N GLN A 790 -0.63 -13.50 -38.92
CA GLN A 790 -1.84 -13.25 -39.69
C GLN A 790 -2.77 -12.29 -38.94
N VAL A 791 -3.33 -11.32 -39.66
CA VAL A 791 -4.38 -10.41 -39.17
C VAL A 791 -5.53 -10.45 -40.17
N VAL A 792 -6.72 -10.90 -39.76
CA VAL A 792 -7.92 -10.92 -40.60
C VAL A 792 -8.93 -9.93 -40.05
N VAL A 793 -9.30 -8.93 -40.84
CA VAL A 793 -10.41 -8.01 -40.53
C VAL A 793 -11.58 -8.40 -41.43
N ALA A 794 -12.73 -8.76 -40.85
CA ALA A 794 -13.89 -9.23 -41.60
C ALA A 794 -15.20 -8.64 -41.07
N THR A 795 -16.19 -8.53 -41.94
CA THR A 795 -17.56 -8.12 -41.62
C THR A 795 -18.55 -9.22 -42.03
N PRO A 796 -19.73 -9.32 -41.38
CA PRO A 796 -20.72 -10.35 -41.65
C PRO A 796 -21.25 -10.40 -43.09
N ASP A 797 -21.20 -9.27 -43.80
CA ASP A 797 -21.60 -9.16 -45.21
C ASP A 797 -20.61 -9.83 -46.18
N GLY A 798 -19.51 -10.40 -45.68
CA GLY A 798 -18.54 -11.15 -46.48
C GLY A 798 -17.35 -10.33 -46.98
N ASN A 799 -17.28 -9.03 -46.65
CA ASN A 799 -16.06 -8.25 -46.87
C ASN A 799 -14.97 -8.70 -45.89
N SER A 800 -13.73 -8.84 -46.38
CA SER A 800 -12.59 -9.13 -45.51
C SER A 800 -11.26 -8.62 -46.06
N LYS A 801 -10.31 -8.38 -45.16
CA LYS A 801 -8.92 -8.03 -45.43
C LYS A 801 -8.02 -8.94 -44.59
N THR A 802 -7.29 -9.83 -45.25
CA THR A 802 -6.32 -10.72 -44.61
C THR A 802 -4.92 -10.21 -44.88
N THR A 803 -4.16 -9.96 -43.82
CA THR A 803 -2.73 -9.65 -43.88
C THR A 803 -1.95 -10.85 -43.38
N VAL A 804 -1.06 -11.41 -44.20
CA VAL A 804 -0.12 -12.47 -43.80
C VAL A 804 1.28 -11.89 -43.74
N ASN A 805 1.89 -11.95 -42.57
CA ASN A 805 3.22 -11.42 -42.28
C ASN A 805 4.22 -12.55 -42.13
N VAL A 806 5.41 -12.37 -42.71
CA VAL A 806 6.56 -13.24 -42.52
C VAL A 806 7.63 -12.44 -41.80
N TYR A 807 8.11 -12.97 -40.68
CA TYR A 807 9.15 -12.38 -39.86
C TYR A 807 10.43 -13.20 -39.92
N ALA A 808 11.57 -12.53 -39.84
CA ALA A 808 12.86 -13.13 -39.53
C ALA A 808 13.16 -12.90 -38.04
N ASN A 809 13.51 -13.98 -37.34
CA ASN A 809 13.92 -13.98 -35.94
C ASN A 809 15.37 -14.48 -35.85
N ASP A 810 16.28 -13.64 -35.37
CA ASP A 810 17.67 -14.01 -35.07
C ASP A 810 17.81 -14.16 -33.56
N THR A 811 17.72 -15.40 -33.07
CA THR A 811 17.82 -15.72 -31.64
C THR A 811 19.26 -15.68 -31.11
N SER A 812 20.27 -15.62 -31.99
CA SER A 812 21.67 -15.51 -31.57
C SER A 812 21.99 -14.08 -31.15
N ASN A 813 21.55 -13.11 -31.95
CA ASN A 813 21.69 -11.69 -31.62
C ASN A 813 20.48 -11.11 -30.88
N TRP A 814 19.40 -11.89 -30.75
CA TRP A 814 18.11 -11.48 -30.17
C TRP A 814 17.37 -10.38 -30.96
N TYR A 815 17.47 -10.40 -32.28
CA TYR A 815 16.68 -9.53 -33.17
C TYR A 815 15.40 -10.26 -33.58
N LEU A 816 14.30 -9.95 -32.89
CA LEU A 816 13.03 -10.64 -33.07
C LEU A 816 12.03 -9.76 -33.83
N GLY A 817 11.20 -10.39 -34.67
CA GLY A 817 10.07 -9.72 -35.31
C GLY A 817 10.43 -8.78 -36.45
N ARG A 818 11.56 -9.00 -37.16
CA ARG A 818 11.85 -8.23 -38.37
C ARG A 818 10.93 -8.66 -39.50
N LEU A 819 9.95 -7.82 -39.84
CA LEU A 819 9.05 -8.08 -40.96
C LEU A 819 9.82 -8.12 -42.29
N THR A 820 9.82 -9.26 -42.97
CA THR A 820 10.47 -9.42 -44.28
C THR A 820 9.48 -9.38 -45.44
N ARG A 821 8.21 -9.71 -45.20
CA ARG A 821 7.15 -9.68 -46.20
C ARG A 821 5.78 -9.53 -45.53
N ALA A 822 4.92 -8.70 -46.11
CA ALA A 822 3.49 -8.64 -45.79
C ALA A 822 2.69 -8.82 -47.09
N THR A 823 1.74 -9.74 -47.08
CA THR A 823 0.80 -9.95 -48.19
C THR A 823 -0.60 -9.58 -47.72
N VAL A 824 -1.24 -8.65 -48.42
CA VAL A 824 -2.60 -8.18 -48.10
C VAL A 824 -3.56 -8.66 -49.18
N THR A 825 -4.57 -9.43 -48.77
CA THR A 825 -5.64 -9.92 -49.65
C THR A 825 -6.96 -9.30 -49.22
N SER A 826 -7.65 -8.61 -50.13
CA SER A 826 -8.98 -8.07 -49.91
C SER A 826 -10.03 -8.89 -50.67
N ARG A 827 -11.10 -9.28 -49.99
CA ARG A 827 -12.24 -9.99 -50.57
C ARG A 827 -13.50 -9.15 -50.41
N ARG A 828 -14.27 -9.03 -51.49
CA ARG A 828 -15.64 -8.51 -51.48
C ARG A 828 -16.60 -9.65 -51.82
N PRO A 829 -17.80 -9.71 -51.23
CA PRO A 829 -18.84 -10.62 -51.67
C PRO A 829 -19.21 -10.31 -53.13
N GLN A 830 -19.58 -11.34 -53.90
CA GLN A 830 -20.04 -11.20 -55.29
C GLN A 830 -21.48 -10.71 -55.35
#